data_AF-A0A955YA99-F1
#
_entry.id   AF-A0A955YA99-F1
#
_cell.length_a   1.000
_cell.length_b   1.000
_cell.length_c   1.000
_cell.angle_alpha   90.00
_cell.angle_beta   90.00
_cell.angle_gamma   90.00
#
_symmetry.space_group_name_H-M   'P 1'
#
loop_
_entity.id
_entity.type
_entity.pdbx_description
1 polymer ?
#
loop_
_entity_poly.entity_id
_entity_poly.type
_entity_poly.pdbx_seq_one_letter_code
_entity_poly.pdbx_strand_id
1 'polypeptide(L)'
;VRTDTLHVELLPTSGTLRTDVEITNISNAGGMIIEGFTVTCWIGDVRVYDLKTVFGFFPGVALANQLGLPPNAAQKAAVLEKNTLVDLRARPAKYFEGPLALPEPMLLMCDRIVGWWPEGGEKGLGRIIGEKDVNPREWFFAAHFFQDPVQPGSLGIENMLQVIMWAAIEKGLHEGMAAPHFEPILLSRPHVWKYRGQVVPKNSVIRAEVEITGQGEDERGRFLFGHCYLWADGLRIYEAFDLGIRVVDGPPAGTIADRPATTDRDIGRSYLPAVSRRSRSTSEVLDPAAEPWLADHCPTWTVPALPAMSMVDRLFGVSGATRLEDVTVLRWLALPGPVEVRAEADGDEARLSAWRTADRPELSRFEPVCTARIADPTPAPEPWEPVIGVVVDDPYASGHLFHGPAFQLLTELVRCDEGSSVRLDTARSGVPKGTTHQALLDAMTHGIPHDEMGIWFDAIGDDQVAYPHKLAWIEVWGPAPTGECRAEVRPLPSRDPRHPSVAFQIVDGDRVWAAGELTEVTLPKGPLGSADPAQRRVFLRDRAWVYQLGLSSFSGETASLRASTVHASDWLPGTVASAYDLRGEDRLHEIAVKDLVAQLACVHPSEVDASVPCVKTTPLTRWPVEVTALTGRVDVKATGNPDLDIGSVKAWWDRWFGVGRWPVEDLYYGLIEAFVGQVHVEDPAAFEAIHGRSTLYLGNHQVAVESLLFSILASGLSGVPTVTLAKIEHQHTWLGRLIAHCFTWPGVKDPGVITFFDRDDKESLPRIIGELAKEMMGPGKSVMVHIEGTRSLECRTPVAKMSSAFIDMALKTNSPIV
;
A
#
# COMPACT_ATOMS: atom_id res chain seq x y z
N VAL A 1 -14.48 0.33 30.16
CA VAL A 1 -13.76 -0.40 31.23
C VAL A 1 -13.22 -1.65 30.59
N ARG A 2 -11.96 -1.98 30.86
CA ARG A 2 -11.31 -3.17 30.31
C ARG A 2 -11.12 -4.17 31.45
N THR A 3 -11.30 -5.45 31.15
CA THR A 3 -11.12 -6.53 32.12
C THR A 3 -10.34 -7.64 31.46
N ASP A 4 -9.29 -8.12 32.10
CA ASP A 4 -8.56 -9.30 31.64
C ASP A 4 -8.36 -10.35 32.72
N THR A 5 -7.97 -11.55 32.31
CA THR A 5 -7.50 -12.60 33.22
C THR A 5 -6.45 -13.42 32.49
N LEU A 6 -5.24 -13.48 33.05
CA LEU A 6 -4.19 -14.38 32.58
C LEU A 6 -4.30 -15.70 33.36
N HIS A 7 -4.50 -16.81 32.68
CA HIS A 7 -4.76 -18.11 33.31
C HIS A 7 -3.50 -18.92 33.56
N VAL A 8 -2.51 -18.76 32.68
CA VAL A 8 -1.23 -19.47 32.75
C VAL A 8 -0.08 -18.50 32.48
N GLU A 9 1.09 -18.87 32.97
CA GLU A 9 2.29 -18.05 32.85
C GLU A 9 2.77 -18.09 31.39
N LEU A 10 2.97 -16.93 30.80
CA LEU A 10 3.50 -16.82 29.44
C LEU A 10 5.00 -16.58 29.49
N LEU A 11 5.74 -17.52 28.94
CA LEU A 11 7.20 -17.53 28.85
C LEU A 11 7.63 -17.45 27.39
N PRO A 12 8.88 -17.03 27.09
CA PRO A 12 9.41 -17.04 25.73
C PRO A 12 9.34 -18.43 25.05
N THR A 13 9.28 -19.50 25.84
CA THR A 13 9.18 -20.89 25.40
C THR A 13 7.75 -21.43 25.37
N SER A 14 6.73 -20.63 25.64
CA SER A 14 5.33 -21.11 25.74
C SER A 14 4.74 -21.56 24.40
N GLY A 15 5.34 -21.18 23.26
CA GLY A 15 4.89 -21.59 21.93
C GLY A 15 3.98 -20.56 21.25
N THR A 16 3.23 -21.01 20.25
CA THR A 16 2.38 -20.13 19.43
C THR A 16 1.05 -19.82 20.11
N LEU A 17 0.75 -18.53 20.24
CA LEU A 17 -0.56 -18.05 20.67
C LEU A 17 -1.54 -18.08 19.50
N ARG A 18 -2.71 -18.70 19.71
CA ARG A 18 -3.89 -18.53 18.86
C ARG A 18 -4.84 -17.57 19.57
N THR A 19 -5.35 -16.59 18.86
CA THR A 19 -6.23 -15.56 19.43
C THR A 19 -7.55 -15.52 18.69
N ASP A 20 -8.64 -15.72 19.42
CA ASP A 20 -10.00 -15.55 18.92
C ASP A 20 -10.51 -14.18 19.38
N VAL A 21 -10.97 -13.36 18.43
CA VAL A 21 -11.48 -12.01 18.70
C VAL A 21 -12.91 -11.93 18.19
N GLU A 22 -13.82 -11.56 19.08
CA GLU A 22 -15.23 -11.32 18.77
C GLU A 22 -15.54 -9.83 19.00
N ILE A 23 -16.09 -9.18 17.98
CA ILE A 23 -16.62 -7.82 18.11
C ILE A 23 -18.00 -7.93 18.77
N THR A 24 -18.13 -7.34 19.95
CA THR A 24 -19.36 -7.38 20.76
C THR A 24 -20.28 -6.18 20.51
N ASN A 25 -19.73 -5.04 20.07
CA ASN A 25 -20.48 -3.82 19.77
C ASN A 25 -19.65 -2.88 18.88
N ILE A 26 -20.31 -2.12 18.02
CA ILE A 26 -19.74 -0.96 17.31
C ILE A 26 -20.70 0.20 17.51
N SER A 27 -20.21 1.29 18.10
CA SER A 27 -20.98 2.53 18.24
C SER A 27 -20.32 3.65 17.46
N ASN A 28 -21.10 4.40 16.69
CA ASN A 28 -20.63 5.56 15.94
C ASN A 28 -21.48 6.79 16.32
N ALA A 29 -20.84 7.82 16.88
CA ALA A 29 -21.50 9.07 17.23
C ALA A 29 -20.52 10.24 17.19
N GLY A 30 -20.89 11.33 16.50
CA GLY A 30 -20.10 12.57 16.47
C GLY A 30 -18.71 12.42 15.86
N GLY A 31 -18.53 11.52 14.88
CA GLY A 31 -17.23 11.23 14.26
C GLY A 31 -16.30 10.37 15.12
N MET A 32 -16.78 9.88 16.27
CA MET A 32 -16.09 8.89 17.09
C MET A 32 -16.67 7.51 16.80
N ILE A 33 -15.80 6.53 16.58
CA ILE A 33 -16.19 5.11 16.50
C ILE A 33 -15.62 4.42 17.73
N ILE A 34 -16.44 3.69 18.47
CA ILE A 34 -15.99 2.87 19.60
C ILE A 34 -16.41 1.43 19.32
N GLU A 35 -15.44 0.53 19.31
CA GLU A 35 -15.59 -0.89 19.07
C GLU A 35 -15.32 -1.65 20.36
N GLY A 36 -16.23 -2.55 20.74
CA GLY A 36 -16.08 -3.44 21.89
C GLY A 36 -15.69 -4.83 21.45
N PHE A 37 -14.75 -5.46 22.15
CA PHE A 37 -14.23 -6.79 21.82
C PHE A 37 -14.19 -7.70 23.03
N THR A 38 -14.42 -8.98 22.79
CA THR A 38 -13.99 -10.10 23.62
C THR A 38 -12.86 -10.82 22.91
N VAL A 39 -11.81 -11.14 23.65
CA VAL A 39 -10.59 -11.78 23.14
C VAL A 39 -10.33 -12.99 24.03
N THR A 40 -10.09 -14.14 23.41
CA THR A 40 -9.63 -15.36 24.09
C THR A 40 -8.35 -15.83 23.41
N CYS A 41 -7.30 -16.07 24.18
CA CYS A 41 -6.04 -16.60 23.67
C CYS A 41 -5.82 -18.03 24.15
N TRP A 42 -5.17 -18.82 23.30
CA TRP A 42 -4.87 -20.24 23.50
C TRP A 42 -3.42 -20.56 23.16
N ILE A 43 -2.88 -21.60 23.80
CA ILE A 43 -1.65 -22.29 23.40
C ILE A 43 -2.00 -23.77 23.26
N GLY A 44 -2.00 -24.28 22.03
CA GLY A 44 -2.67 -25.54 21.72
C GLY A 44 -4.14 -25.47 22.17
N ASP A 45 -4.54 -26.36 23.07
CA ASP A 45 -5.88 -26.43 23.66
C ASP A 45 -5.98 -25.74 25.05
N VAL A 46 -4.88 -25.16 25.54
CA VAL A 46 -4.86 -24.50 26.85
C VAL A 46 -5.29 -23.04 26.68
N ARG A 47 -6.40 -22.66 27.33
CA ARG A 47 -6.84 -21.26 27.41
C ARG A 47 -5.87 -20.48 28.29
N VAL A 48 -5.24 -19.45 27.74
CA VAL A 48 -4.16 -18.71 28.43
C VAL A 48 -4.55 -17.32 28.85
N TYR A 49 -5.41 -16.62 28.11
CA TYR A 49 -5.77 -15.23 28.40
C TYR A 49 -7.18 -14.91 27.95
N ASP A 50 -7.91 -14.17 28.77
CA ASP A 50 -9.20 -13.58 28.44
C ASP A 50 -9.15 -12.08 28.56
N LEU A 51 -9.74 -11.36 27.61
CA LEU A 51 -9.83 -9.91 27.63
C LEU A 51 -11.18 -9.44 27.10
N LYS A 52 -11.83 -8.54 27.85
CA LYS A 52 -12.95 -7.73 27.39
C LYS A 52 -12.51 -6.27 27.33
N THR A 53 -12.57 -5.67 26.16
CA THR A 53 -12.01 -4.33 25.93
C THR A 53 -12.86 -3.48 24.99
N VAL A 54 -12.54 -2.19 24.93
CA VAL A 54 -13.06 -1.27 23.92
C VAL A 54 -11.89 -0.50 23.29
N PHE A 55 -11.93 -0.34 21.98
CA PHE A 55 -11.06 0.53 21.20
C PHE A 55 -11.88 1.69 20.64
N GLY A 56 -11.27 2.85 20.41
CA GLY A 56 -11.98 3.99 19.87
C GLY A 56 -11.16 4.78 18.87
N PHE A 57 -11.77 5.11 17.75
CA PHE A 57 -11.29 6.07 16.77
C PHE A 57 -11.87 7.44 17.11
N PHE A 58 -11.01 8.40 17.36
CA PHE A 58 -11.39 9.74 17.79
C PHE A 58 -10.86 10.78 16.80
N PRO A 59 -11.64 11.81 16.44
CA PRO A 59 -11.13 12.94 15.68
C PRO A 59 -9.97 13.63 16.41
N GLY A 60 -9.02 14.20 15.68
CA GLY A 60 -7.84 14.87 16.27
C GLY A 60 -8.19 15.94 17.31
N VAL A 61 -9.31 16.66 17.14
CA VAL A 61 -9.81 17.66 18.12
C VAL A 61 -10.26 17.04 19.45
N ALA A 62 -10.77 15.80 19.42
CA ALA A 62 -11.15 15.06 20.63
C ALA A 62 -9.91 14.50 21.34
N LEU A 63 -8.89 14.07 20.57
CA LEU A 63 -7.60 13.62 21.11
C LEU A 63 -6.77 14.78 21.71
N ALA A 64 -6.86 15.98 21.14
CA ALA A 64 -6.18 17.17 21.65
C ALA A 64 -6.70 17.63 23.02
N ASN A 65 -7.99 17.40 23.31
CA ASN A 65 -8.68 17.80 24.53
C ASN A 65 -8.80 16.64 25.52
N GLN A 66 -7.67 16.17 26.05
CA GLN A 66 -7.66 15.07 27.02
C GLN A 66 -8.25 15.47 28.37
N LEU A 67 -9.43 14.94 28.70
CA LEU A 67 -10.14 15.25 29.95
C LEU A 67 -9.56 14.56 31.20
N GLY A 68 -8.84 13.44 31.04
CA GLY A 68 -8.37 12.63 32.17
C GLY A 68 -9.49 11.92 32.94
N LEU A 69 -9.11 11.08 33.89
CA LEU A 69 -9.98 10.52 34.93
C LEU A 69 -10.05 11.51 36.10
N PRO A 70 -11.23 12.01 36.50
CA PRO A 70 -11.35 13.11 37.46
C PRO A 70 -10.82 12.69 38.85
N PRO A 71 -9.71 13.27 39.36
CA PRO A 71 -9.23 12.99 40.70
C PRO A 71 -9.74 14.05 41.70
N ASN A 72 -9.85 13.68 42.98
CA ASN A 72 -10.14 14.64 44.04
C ASN A 72 -8.88 15.45 44.42
N ALA A 73 -9.05 16.53 45.20
CA ALA A 73 -7.95 17.41 45.58
C ALA A 73 -6.87 16.70 46.41
N ALA A 74 -7.27 15.74 47.27
CA ALA A 74 -6.34 14.96 48.08
C ALA A 74 -5.47 14.05 47.19
N GLN A 75 -6.04 13.38 46.20
CA GLN A 75 -5.31 12.53 45.24
C GLN A 75 -4.28 13.33 44.43
N LYS A 76 -4.64 14.56 44.01
CA LYS A 76 -3.70 15.46 43.31
C LYS A 76 -2.53 15.89 44.19
N ALA A 77 -2.78 16.16 45.47
CA ALA A 77 -1.72 16.52 46.40
C ALA A 77 -0.83 15.31 46.72
N ALA A 78 -1.46 14.16 46.96
CA ALA A 78 -0.80 12.94 47.39
C ALA A 78 0.20 12.45 46.33
N VAL A 79 -0.13 12.44 45.03
CA VAL A 79 0.80 11.97 43.98
C VAL A 79 2.06 12.82 43.82
N LEU A 80 2.08 14.03 44.40
CA LEU A 80 3.24 14.93 44.38
C LEU A 80 4.12 14.80 45.62
N GLU A 81 3.68 14.06 46.64
CA GLU A 81 4.45 13.84 47.85
C GLU A 81 5.71 13.03 47.54
N LYS A 82 6.83 13.39 48.18
CA LYS A 82 8.11 12.71 48.03
C LYS A 82 8.75 12.55 49.40
N ASN A 83 9.25 11.36 49.71
CA ASN A 83 9.93 11.07 50.97
C ASN A 83 11.18 10.19 50.80
N THR A 84 11.44 9.71 49.58
CA THR A 84 12.60 8.89 49.24
C THR A 84 13.10 9.25 47.84
N LEU A 85 14.29 8.78 47.48
CA LEU A 85 14.79 8.86 46.11
C LEU A 85 15.65 7.64 45.82
N VAL A 86 15.14 6.75 44.98
CA VAL A 86 15.88 5.62 44.42
C VAL A 86 15.96 5.82 42.92
N ASP A 87 17.14 6.16 42.40
CA ASP A 87 17.37 6.30 40.95
C ASP A 87 17.62 4.93 40.33
N LEU A 88 16.65 4.43 39.57
CA LEU A 88 16.74 3.12 38.90
C LEU A 88 17.56 3.21 37.61
N ARG A 89 17.76 4.40 37.05
CA ARG A 89 18.66 4.60 35.88
C ARG A 89 20.12 4.37 36.25
N ALA A 90 20.48 4.58 37.51
CA ALA A 90 21.79 4.24 38.05
C ALA A 90 22.01 2.72 38.23
N ARG A 91 20.98 1.91 37.93
CA ARG A 91 20.96 0.45 38.04
C ARG A 91 21.52 -0.10 39.36
N PRO A 92 20.93 0.23 40.52
CA PRO A 92 21.42 -0.28 41.79
C PRO A 92 21.37 -1.83 41.82
N ALA A 93 22.46 -2.48 42.20
CA ALA A 93 22.61 -3.94 42.16
C ALA A 93 21.43 -4.70 42.80
N LYS A 94 20.86 -4.18 43.89
CA LYS A 94 19.68 -4.74 44.58
C LYS A 94 18.48 -5.02 43.64
N TYR A 95 18.28 -4.21 42.61
CA TYR A 95 17.11 -4.29 41.72
C TYR A 95 17.41 -4.87 40.33
N PHE A 96 18.67 -5.12 40.00
CA PHE A 96 19.08 -5.50 38.65
C PHE A 96 20.08 -6.67 38.59
N GLU A 97 20.85 -6.91 39.65
CA GLU A 97 21.86 -7.99 39.73
C GLU A 97 21.42 -9.13 40.68
N GLY A 98 20.33 -8.93 41.41
CA GLY A 98 19.74 -9.94 42.29
C GLY A 98 18.97 -11.03 41.54
N PRO A 99 18.49 -12.05 42.26
CA PRO A 99 17.74 -13.15 41.65
C PRO A 99 16.36 -12.70 41.14
N LEU A 100 15.81 -11.61 41.69
CA LEU A 100 14.75 -10.82 41.08
C LEU A 100 15.34 -9.55 40.48
N ALA A 101 15.01 -9.27 39.22
CA ALA A 101 15.48 -8.10 38.51
C ALA A 101 14.31 -7.35 37.83
N LEU A 102 14.40 -6.01 37.84
CA LEU A 102 13.56 -5.16 37.00
C LEU A 102 14.00 -5.26 35.52
N PRO A 103 13.13 -4.90 34.57
CA PRO A 103 13.43 -5.01 33.13
C PRO A 103 14.66 -4.20 32.67
N GLU A 104 15.26 -4.66 31.56
CA GLU A 104 16.38 -4.00 30.89
C GLU A 104 15.98 -2.65 30.25
N PRO A 105 16.94 -1.75 29.90
CA PRO A 105 16.66 -0.34 29.61
C PRO A 105 15.62 -0.07 28.53
N MET A 106 15.48 -0.96 27.54
CA MET A 106 14.49 -0.80 26.46
C MET A 106 13.04 -0.90 26.96
N LEU A 107 12.82 -1.65 28.04
CA LEU A 107 11.51 -1.90 28.66
C LEU A 107 11.41 -1.36 30.10
N LEU A 108 12.44 -0.64 30.59
CA LEU A 108 12.40 0.00 31.90
C LEU A 108 11.45 1.20 31.85
N MET A 109 10.27 1.02 32.45
CA MET A 109 9.19 1.98 32.43
C MET A 109 9.12 2.83 33.71
N CYS A 110 9.97 2.59 34.71
CA CYS A 110 10.13 3.46 35.89
C CYS A 110 11.59 3.89 36.05
N ASP A 111 11.86 5.20 35.97
CA ASP A 111 13.23 5.72 36.10
C ASP A 111 13.66 5.87 37.56
N ARG A 112 12.71 6.14 38.46
CA ARG A 112 12.99 6.45 39.86
C ARG A 112 11.79 6.26 40.77
N ILE A 113 12.05 5.84 42.01
CA ILE A 113 11.06 5.86 43.10
C ILE A 113 11.26 7.14 43.91
N VAL A 114 10.20 7.93 44.06
CA VAL A 114 10.23 9.23 44.75
C VAL A 114 9.40 9.24 46.04
N GLY A 115 8.55 8.24 46.24
CA GLY A 115 7.74 8.08 47.44
C GLY A 115 7.63 6.62 47.84
N TRP A 116 7.89 6.31 49.11
CA TRP A 116 7.68 4.99 49.70
C TRP A 116 7.24 5.15 51.16
N TRP A 117 5.98 4.80 51.44
CA TRP A 117 5.43 4.76 52.79
C TRP A 117 5.05 3.31 53.10
N PRO A 118 5.89 2.54 53.83
CA PRO A 118 5.66 1.12 54.08
C PRO A 118 4.32 0.81 54.76
N GLU A 119 3.87 1.71 55.63
CA GLU A 119 2.59 1.65 56.37
C GLU A 119 1.52 2.58 55.77
N GLY A 120 1.77 3.14 54.58
CA GLY A 120 0.84 4.02 53.88
C GLY A 120 -0.27 3.26 53.13
N GLY A 121 -1.25 4.01 52.64
CA GLY A 121 -2.44 3.46 51.98
C GLY A 121 -3.57 3.15 52.96
N GLU A 122 -4.79 2.96 52.46
CA GLU A 122 -5.99 2.69 53.23
C GLU A 122 -5.87 1.39 54.06
N LYS A 123 -5.13 0.40 53.53
CA LYS A 123 -4.88 -0.88 54.20
C LYS A 123 -3.59 -0.91 55.03
N GLY A 124 -2.80 0.16 55.01
CA GLY A 124 -1.51 0.24 55.71
C GLY A 124 -0.46 -0.77 55.23
N LEU A 125 -0.60 -1.28 54.00
CA LEU A 125 0.30 -2.29 53.43
C LEU A 125 1.40 -1.69 52.54
N GLY A 126 1.30 -0.41 52.21
CA GLY A 126 2.32 0.34 51.51
C GLY A 126 1.75 1.23 50.41
N ARG A 127 2.35 2.41 50.25
CA ARG A 127 2.07 3.36 49.17
C ARG A 127 3.36 3.77 48.49
N ILE A 128 3.41 3.72 47.16
CA ILE A 128 4.62 3.94 46.36
C ILE A 128 4.32 4.94 45.25
N ILE A 129 5.28 5.80 44.94
CA ILE A 129 5.24 6.71 43.79
C ILE A 129 6.52 6.52 42.96
N GLY A 130 6.36 6.08 41.72
CA GLY A 130 7.40 6.00 40.70
C GLY A 130 7.25 7.11 39.66
N GLU A 131 8.36 7.58 39.09
CA GLU A 131 8.37 8.54 37.98
C GLU A 131 9.19 8.03 36.79
N LYS A 132 8.79 8.41 35.58
CA LYS A 132 9.57 8.28 34.35
C LYS A 132 9.56 9.59 33.57
N ASP A 133 10.72 10.02 33.09
CA ASP A 133 10.81 11.15 32.17
C ASP A 133 10.35 10.72 30.78
N VAL A 134 9.49 11.52 30.15
CA VAL A 134 9.05 11.26 28.78
C VAL A 134 10.16 11.71 27.82
N ASN A 135 10.72 10.78 27.08
CA ASN A 135 11.72 11.07 26.07
C ASN A 135 11.11 10.85 24.67
N PRO A 136 10.93 11.91 23.85
CA PRO A 136 10.41 11.82 22.49
C PRO A 136 11.14 10.83 21.57
N ARG A 137 12.38 10.46 21.90
CA ARG A 137 13.22 9.54 21.13
C ARG A 137 13.04 8.07 21.52
N GLU A 138 12.15 7.76 22.46
CA GLU A 138 11.87 6.37 22.81
C GLU A 138 11.26 5.62 21.63
N TRP A 139 11.69 4.36 21.47
CA TRP A 139 11.41 3.53 20.30
C TRP A 139 9.92 3.44 19.97
N PHE A 140 9.07 3.41 20.99
CA PHE A 140 7.63 3.23 20.81
C PHE A 140 6.95 4.45 20.20
N PHE A 141 7.48 5.67 20.33
CA PHE A 141 6.90 6.84 19.64
C PHE A 141 7.10 6.78 18.13
N ALA A 142 8.15 6.09 17.66
CA ALA A 142 8.42 5.90 16.24
C ALA A 142 7.77 4.61 15.67
N ALA A 143 7.52 3.60 16.52
CA ALA A 143 7.16 2.26 16.08
C ALA A 143 5.72 1.81 16.41
N HIS A 144 5.04 2.40 17.40
CA HIS A 144 3.76 1.89 17.89
C HIS A 144 2.59 2.14 16.92
N PHE A 145 2.37 3.40 16.51
CA PHE A 145 1.42 3.74 15.45
C PHE A 145 2.08 4.62 14.40
N PHE A 146 1.96 4.20 13.14
CA PHE A 146 2.40 4.98 11.99
C PHE A 146 1.57 6.27 11.91
N GLN A 147 2.24 7.43 11.97
CA GLN A 147 1.65 8.79 11.98
C GLN A 147 0.91 9.25 13.25
N ASP A 148 0.87 8.45 14.32
CA ASP A 148 0.31 8.85 15.63
C ASP A 148 1.31 8.53 16.76
N PRO A 149 2.26 9.44 17.06
CA PRO A 149 3.31 9.17 18.04
C PRO A 149 2.71 9.21 19.46
N VAL A 150 2.32 8.04 19.96
CA VAL A 150 1.71 7.86 21.29
C VAL A 150 2.27 6.61 21.98
N GLN A 151 2.50 6.70 23.29
CA GLN A 151 2.94 5.55 24.08
C GLN A 151 1.85 4.45 24.09
N PRO A 152 2.21 3.17 23.89
CA PRO A 152 1.30 2.05 24.12
C PRO A 152 0.72 2.07 25.53
N GLY A 153 -0.60 1.85 25.64
CA GLY A 153 -1.28 1.80 26.93
C GLY A 153 -0.82 0.66 27.83
N SER A 154 -0.35 -0.44 27.23
CA SER A 154 0.28 -1.56 27.94
C SER A 154 1.56 -1.14 28.67
N LEU A 155 2.37 -0.24 28.10
CA LEU A 155 3.59 0.25 28.77
C LEU A 155 3.28 1.11 30.01
N GLY A 156 2.09 1.72 30.08
CA GLY A 156 1.65 2.37 31.32
C GLY A 156 1.22 1.39 32.40
N ILE A 157 0.66 0.23 32.03
CA ILE A 157 0.42 -0.88 32.98
C ILE A 157 1.75 -1.46 33.46
N GLU A 158 2.69 -1.66 32.54
CA GLU A 158 4.05 -2.12 32.82
C GLU A 158 4.78 -1.20 33.81
N ASN A 159 4.65 0.13 33.66
CA ASN A 159 5.18 1.10 34.64
C ASN A 159 4.66 0.81 36.06
N MET A 160 3.34 0.61 36.21
CA MET A 160 2.72 0.32 37.51
C MET A 160 3.14 -1.06 38.06
N LEU A 161 3.28 -2.08 37.20
CA LEU A 161 3.80 -3.40 37.57
C LEU A 161 5.24 -3.31 38.07
N GLN A 162 6.11 -2.56 37.41
CA GLN A 162 7.50 -2.38 37.84
C GLN A 162 7.62 -1.70 39.21
N VAL A 163 6.72 -0.77 39.52
CA VAL A 163 6.64 -0.17 40.87
C VAL A 163 6.22 -1.20 41.93
N ILE A 164 5.31 -2.12 41.59
CA ILE A 164 4.94 -3.25 42.47
C ILE A 164 6.10 -4.24 42.61
N MET A 165 6.81 -4.58 41.52
CA MET A 165 7.99 -5.45 41.54
C MET A 165 9.09 -4.86 42.43
N TRP A 166 9.33 -3.55 42.32
CA TRP A 166 10.25 -2.84 43.21
C TRP A 166 9.85 -3.00 44.68
N ALA A 167 8.56 -2.82 45.00
CA ALA A 167 8.05 -2.99 46.37
C ALA A 167 8.15 -4.45 46.86
N ALA A 168 8.00 -5.44 45.97
CA ALA A 168 8.18 -6.85 46.30
C ALA A 168 9.64 -7.18 46.66
N ILE A 169 10.62 -6.58 45.96
CA ILE A 169 12.04 -6.68 46.30
C ILE A 169 12.30 -5.96 47.64
N GLU A 170 11.74 -4.78 47.84
CA GLU A 170 11.93 -3.98 49.07
C GLU A 170 11.37 -4.68 50.31
N LYS A 171 10.23 -5.38 50.17
CA LYS A 171 9.60 -6.18 51.23
C LYS A 171 10.21 -7.57 51.41
N GLY A 172 11.23 -7.95 50.62
CA GLY A 172 11.92 -9.23 50.76
C GLY A 172 11.07 -10.45 50.36
N LEU A 173 10.14 -10.33 49.40
CA LEU A 173 9.26 -11.46 49.02
C LEU A 173 10.04 -12.69 48.53
N HIS A 174 11.26 -12.50 48.04
CA HIS A 174 12.15 -13.56 47.56
C HIS A 174 13.00 -14.21 48.68
N GLU A 175 12.98 -13.68 49.90
CA GLU A 175 13.84 -14.18 50.98
C GLU A 175 13.51 -15.62 51.34
N GLY A 176 14.55 -16.46 51.36
CA GLY A 176 14.45 -17.89 51.63
C GLY A 176 14.11 -18.77 50.42
N MET A 177 13.95 -18.19 49.22
CA MET A 177 13.72 -18.93 47.97
C MET A 177 15.04 -19.32 47.28
N ALA A 178 15.09 -20.49 46.65
CA ALA A 178 16.28 -21.01 45.99
C ALA A 178 16.56 -20.39 44.62
N ALA A 179 15.52 -20.15 43.83
CA ALA A 179 15.56 -19.56 42.49
C ALA A 179 14.31 -18.72 42.23
N PRO A 180 14.16 -17.55 42.89
CA PRO A 180 12.97 -16.73 42.77
C PRO A 180 12.89 -16.05 41.39
N HIS A 181 11.70 -15.96 40.82
CA HIS A 181 11.40 -15.14 39.63
C HIS A 181 10.03 -14.46 39.75
N PHE A 182 9.81 -13.42 38.95
CA PHE A 182 8.51 -12.77 38.84
C PHE A 182 7.61 -13.51 37.85
N GLU A 183 6.39 -13.79 38.27
CA GLU A 183 5.28 -14.07 37.34
C GLU A 183 4.89 -12.76 36.61
N PRO A 184 4.60 -12.77 35.29
CA PRO A 184 4.40 -11.56 34.48
C PRO A 184 3.28 -10.62 34.99
N ILE A 185 2.14 -11.20 35.34
CA ILE A 185 1.01 -10.55 36.02
C ILE A 185 0.29 -11.63 36.84
N LEU A 186 -0.31 -11.26 37.97
CA LEU A 186 -0.93 -12.22 38.89
C LEU A 186 -2.01 -13.07 38.19
N LEU A 187 -1.75 -14.37 38.11
CA LEU A 187 -2.60 -15.33 37.42
C LEU A 187 -3.97 -15.55 38.09
N SER A 188 -4.93 -15.93 37.24
CA SER A 188 -6.29 -16.36 37.59
C SER A 188 -7.08 -15.34 38.41
N ARG A 189 -6.68 -14.07 38.35
CA ARG A 189 -7.38 -12.95 38.96
C ARG A 189 -7.79 -11.95 37.88
N PRO A 190 -9.05 -11.48 37.88
CA PRO A 190 -9.46 -10.44 36.96
C PRO A 190 -8.78 -9.10 37.26
N HIS A 191 -8.10 -8.52 36.28
CA HIS A 191 -7.60 -7.14 36.38
C HIS A 191 -8.56 -6.21 35.67
N VAL A 192 -8.85 -5.06 36.29
CA VAL A 192 -9.78 -4.08 35.74
C VAL A 192 -9.08 -2.75 35.59
N TRP A 193 -9.10 -2.17 34.39
CA TRP A 193 -8.52 -0.86 34.16
C TRP A 193 -9.35 0.04 33.25
N LYS A 194 -9.09 1.34 33.35
CA LYS A 194 -9.67 2.38 32.49
C LYS A 194 -8.59 3.31 31.97
N TYR A 195 -8.79 3.74 30.72
CA TYR A 195 -7.97 4.73 30.05
C TYR A 195 -8.81 5.96 29.73
N ARG A 196 -8.30 7.15 30.06
CA ARG A 196 -8.92 8.42 29.69
C ARG A 196 -7.89 9.51 29.39
N GLY A 197 -6.87 9.16 28.63
CA GLY A 197 -5.81 10.05 28.18
C GLY A 197 -4.68 9.27 27.53
N GLN A 198 -3.67 9.99 27.07
CA GLN A 198 -2.55 9.49 26.28
C GLN A 198 -1.25 10.13 26.76
N VAL A 199 -0.15 9.39 26.64
CA VAL A 199 1.19 9.97 26.75
C VAL A 199 1.71 10.21 25.35
N VAL A 200 2.03 11.46 25.03
CA VAL A 200 2.55 11.90 23.74
C VAL A 200 3.91 12.58 23.92
N PRO A 201 4.73 12.77 22.86
CA PRO A 201 6.08 13.32 22.97
C PRO A 201 6.19 14.69 23.67
N LYS A 202 5.11 15.47 23.72
CA LYS A 202 5.11 16.78 24.39
C LYS A 202 5.02 16.68 25.91
N ASN A 203 4.64 15.51 26.45
CA ASN A 203 4.58 15.31 27.88
C ASN A 203 5.99 15.35 28.49
N SER A 204 6.11 15.70 29.76
CA SER A 204 7.41 15.78 30.44
C SER A 204 7.64 14.61 31.39
N VAL A 205 6.63 14.21 32.16
CA VAL A 205 6.78 13.19 33.20
C VAL A 205 5.53 12.33 33.36
N ILE A 206 5.77 11.02 33.52
CA ILE A 206 4.77 10.03 33.89
C ILE A 206 4.97 9.69 35.38
N ARG A 207 3.90 9.61 36.15
CA ARG A 207 3.92 9.14 37.54
C ARG A 207 2.98 7.95 37.72
N ALA A 208 3.50 6.86 38.28
CA ALA A 208 2.67 5.78 38.80
C ALA A 208 2.56 5.91 40.31
N GLU A 209 1.32 5.99 40.79
CA GLU A 209 0.99 5.84 42.19
C GLU A 209 0.42 4.43 42.38
N VAL A 210 1.00 3.69 43.33
CA VAL A 210 0.60 2.33 43.68
C VAL A 210 0.26 2.30 45.16
N GLU A 211 -0.95 1.87 45.48
CA GLU A 211 -1.37 1.57 46.84
C GLU A 211 -1.57 0.05 46.97
N ILE A 212 -0.80 -0.58 47.85
CA ILE A 212 -0.91 -2.02 48.09
C ILE A 212 -2.18 -2.27 48.90
N THR A 213 -3.07 -3.10 48.35
CA THR A 213 -4.35 -3.45 48.97
C THR A 213 -4.38 -4.90 49.45
N GLY A 214 -3.44 -5.73 49.00
CA GLY A 214 -3.28 -7.09 49.50
C GLY A 214 -1.89 -7.68 49.25
N GLN A 215 -1.47 -8.54 50.17
CA GLN A 215 -0.25 -9.35 50.08
C GLN A 215 -0.53 -10.71 50.74
N GLY A 216 0.16 -11.76 50.33
CA GLY A 216 -0.02 -13.09 50.90
C GLY A 216 0.91 -14.13 50.32
N GLU A 217 0.71 -15.37 50.72
CA GLU A 217 1.43 -16.55 50.25
C GLU A 217 0.42 -17.67 50.02
N ASP A 218 0.54 -18.37 48.90
CA ASP A 218 -0.17 -19.62 48.64
C ASP A 218 0.81 -20.67 48.09
N GLU A 219 0.30 -21.84 47.71
CA GLU A 219 1.09 -22.98 47.22
C GLU A 219 2.00 -22.67 46.04
N ARG A 220 1.73 -21.60 45.27
CA ARG A 220 2.54 -21.18 44.11
C ARG A 220 3.59 -20.14 44.46
N GLY A 221 3.48 -19.45 45.59
CA GLY A 221 4.44 -18.43 46.01
C GLY A 221 3.80 -17.21 46.67
N ARG A 222 4.64 -16.18 46.89
CA ARG A 222 4.23 -14.93 47.58
C ARG A 222 3.75 -13.91 46.57
N PHE A 223 2.65 -13.21 46.85
CA PHE A 223 2.05 -12.26 45.92
C PHE A 223 1.80 -10.90 46.56
N LEU A 224 1.71 -9.88 45.70
CA LEU A 224 1.42 -8.49 46.04
C LEU A 224 0.50 -7.91 44.97
N PHE A 225 -0.58 -7.24 45.37
CA PHE A 225 -1.44 -6.52 44.45
C PHE A 225 -1.96 -5.20 45.05
N GLY A 226 -2.38 -4.29 44.18
CA GLY A 226 -2.75 -2.95 44.59
C GLY A 226 -3.66 -2.22 43.61
N HIS A 227 -4.09 -1.05 44.06
CA HIS A 227 -4.77 -0.06 43.23
C HIS A 227 -3.74 0.92 42.69
N CYS A 228 -3.74 1.09 41.38
CA CYS A 228 -2.70 1.82 40.66
C CYS A 228 -3.31 2.95 39.83
N TYR A 229 -2.62 4.08 39.79
CA TYR A 229 -3.01 5.26 39.03
C TYR A 229 -1.84 5.79 38.24
N LEU A 230 -2.04 6.09 36.96
CA LEU A 230 -1.02 6.67 36.10
C LEU A 230 -1.36 8.12 35.76
N TRP A 231 -0.38 9.00 35.89
CA TRP A 231 -0.51 10.44 35.67
C TRP A 231 0.50 10.91 34.63
N ALA A 232 0.06 11.72 33.67
CA ALA A 232 0.94 12.42 32.72
C ALA A 232 0.85 13.92 32.99
N ASP A 233 1.96 14.55 33.37
CA ASP A 233 2.02 15.99 33.72
C ASP A 233 0.92 16.48 34.67
N GLY A 234 0.53 15.64 35.64
CA GLY A 234 -0.50 15.96 36.63
C GLY A 234 -1.95 15.68 36.18
N LEU A 235 -2.16 15.20 34.95
CA LEU A 235 -3.43 14.65 34.49
C LEU A 235 -3.48 13.14 34.77
N ARG A 236 -4.44 12.68 35.58
CA ARG A 236 -4.64 11.24 35.79
C ARG A 236 -5.22 10.63 34.54
N ILE A 237 -4.48 9.75 33.88
CA ILE A 237 -4.90 9.15 32.62
C ILE A 237 -5.39 7.73 32.82
N TYR A 238 -4.77 6.93 33.70
CA TYR A 238 -5.13 5.52 33.92
C TYR A 238 -5.54 5.26 35.37
N GLU A 239 -6.43 4.28 35.56
CA GLU A 239 -6.67 3.61 36.83
C GLU A 239 -6.72 2.10 36.58
N ALA A 240 -6.04 1.32 37.41
CA ALA A 240 -6.01 -0.13 37.37
C ALA A 240 -6.22 -0.68 38.79
N PHE A 241 -7.21 -1.55 38.95
CA PHE A 241 -7.57 -2.17 40.23
C PHE A 241 -7.10 -3.62 40.25
N ASP A 242 -6.64 -4.05 41.43
CA ASP A 242 -6.12 -5.38 41.72
C ASP A 242 -4.94 -5.82 40.82
N LEU A 243 -4.18 -4.85 40.28
CA LEU A 243 -2.96 -5.12 39.52
C LEU A 243 -1.89 -5.67 40.47
N GLY A 244 -1.26 -6.79 40.11
CA GLY A 244 -0.33 -7.46 41.01
C GLY A 244 0.63 -8.41 40.32
N ILE A 245 1.61 -8.86 41.10
CA ILE A 245 2.62 -9.83 40.71
C ILE A 245 2.73 -10.93 41.76
N ARG A 246 3.41 -12.01 41.39
CA ARG A 246 3.78 -13.12 42.27
C ARG A 246 5.27 -13.40 42.13
N VAL A 247 5.92 -13.72 43.25
CA VAL A 247 7.27 -14.27 43.31
C VAL A 247 7.16 -15.78 43.53
N VAL A 248 7.70 -16.54 42.59
CA VAL A 248 7.65 -18.01 42.56
C VAL A 248 9.07 -18.56 42.74
N ASP A 249 9.22 -19.67 43.45
CA ASP A 249 10.51 -20.34 43.65
C ASP A 249 10.70 -21.52 42.67
N GLY A 250 11.84 -21.57 41.99
CA GLY A 250 12.18 -22.57 40.97
C GLY A 250 12.31 -21.96 39.57
N PRO A 251 12.94 -22.67 38.62
CA PRO A 251 13.00 -22.19 37.23
C PRO A 251 11.57 -22.09 36.65
N PRO A 252 11.30 -21.15 35.74
CA PRO A 252 10.02 -21.09 35.03
C PRO A 252 9.71 -22.46 34.43
N ALA A 253 8.52 -23.00 34.72
CA ALA A 253 8.18 -24.36 34.29
C ALA A 253 8.28 -24.48 32.75
N GLY A 254 8.95 -25.52 32.26
CA GLY A 254 9.11 -25.79 30.82
C GLY A 254 7.78 -25.89 30.07
N THR A 255 7.85 -25.78 28.74
CA THR A 255 6.78 -25.85 27.71
C THR A 255 5.41 -26.32 28.22
N ILE A 256 4.41 -25.42 28.17
CA ILE A 256 2.99 -25.70 28.48
C ILE A 256 2.43 -26.85 27.63
N ALA A 257 3.06 -27.15 26.48
CA ALA A 257 2.70 -28.21 25.54
C ALA A 257 2.61 -29.64 26.16
N ASP A 258 3.18 -29.88 27.34
CA ASP A 258 3.21 -31.22 27.97
C ASP A 258 2.28 -31.39 29.19
N ARG A 259 1.44 -30.41 29.56
CA ARG A 259 0.52 -30.54 30.71
C ARG A 259 -0.82 -31.19 30.30
N PRO A 260 -1.27 -32.27 30.98
CA PRO A 260 -2.54 -32.91 30.69
C PRO A 260 -3.72 -32.03 31.11
N ALA A 261 -4.72 -31.92 30.23
CA ALA A 261 -5.92 -31.11 30.42
C ALA A 261 -6.71 -31.53 31.68
N THR A 262 -6.99 -30.58 32.57
CA THR A 262 -8.00 -30.76 33.63
C THR A 262 -9.39 -30.67 33.02
N THR A 263 -10.20 -31.67 33.35
CA THR A 263 -11.51 -31.93 32.77
C THR A 263 -12.57 -30.92 33.21
N ASP A 264 -13.18 -30.25 32.24
CA ASP A 264 -14.61 -29.95 32.29
C ASP A 264 -15.25 -30.37 30.96
N ARG A 265 -16.27 -31.23 31.05
CA ARG A 265 -17.12 -31.73 29.95
C ARG A 265 -18.26 -30.72 29.80
N ASP A 266 -18.76 -30.25 28.66
CA ASP A 266 -18.80 -30.69 27.26
C ASP A 266 -18.30 -29.54 26.37
N ILE A 267 -17.58 -29.76 25.27
CA ILE A 267 -18.10 -30.06 23.93
C ILE A 267 -16.91 -30.59 23.09
N GLY A 268 -17.09 -31.72 22.40
CA GLY A 268 -16.33 -32.05 21.17
C GLY A 268 -15.03 -32.86 21.31
N ARG A 269 -15.14 -34.19 21.52
CA ARG A 269 -14.16 -35.18 20.98
C ARG A 269 -14.39 -35.28 19.47
N SER A 270 -13.43 -35.52 18.57
CA SER A 270 -12.09 -36.12 18.69
C SER A 270 -11.28 -35.80 17.42
N TYR A 271 -9.96 -35.63 17.54
CA TYR A 271 -9.03 -36.18 16.55
C TYR A 271 -7.73 -36.63 17.25
N LEU A 272 -7.57 -37.95 17.36
CA LEU A 272 -6.28 -38.65 17.35
C LEU A 272 -6.27 -39.52 16.08
N PRO A 273 -5.09 -39.88 15.57
CA PRO A 273 -4.63 -39.50 14.25
C PRO A 273 -5.31 -40.31 13.15
N ALA A 274 -5.87 -39.61 12.17
CA ALA A 274 -6.15 -40.21 10.88
C ALA A 274 -4.83 -40.43 10.12
N VAL A 275 -4.80 -41.54 9.39
CA VAL A 275 -3.70 -41.97 8.53
C VAL A 275 -3.20 -40.81 7.68
N SER A 276 -1.90 -40.51 7.79
CA SER A 276 -1.14 -39.55 6.99
C SER A 276 -1.62 -39.47 5.52
N ARG A 277 -2.45 -38.45 5.21
CA ARG A 277 -2.50 -37.87 3.87
C ARG A 277 -1.20 -37.08 3.73
N ARG A 278 -0.32 -37.50 2.82
CA ARG A 278 0.97 -36.84 2.58
C ARG A 278 0.73 -35.35 2.29
N SER A 279 1.43 -34.47 2.99
CA SER A 279 1.51 -33.05 2.65
C SER A 279 1.95 -32.91 1.18
N ARG A 280 1.17 -32.17 0.39
CA ARG A 280 1.46 -31.83 -1.00
C ARG A 280 1.66 -30.32 -1.09
N SER A 281 2.69 -29.91 -1.80
CA SER A 281 3.03 -28.51 -2.01
C SER A 281 3.51 -28.31 -3.44
N THR A 282 3.07 -27.23 -4.07
CA THR A 282 3.49 -26.82 -5.41
C THR A 282 3.78 -25.33 -5.41
N SER A 283 4.88 -24.92 -6.04
CA SER A 283 5.23 -23.52 -6.24
C SER A 283 5.37 -23.20 -7.72
N GLU A 284 5.01 -21.98 -8.10
CA GLU A 284 5.14 -21.44 -9.44
C GLU A 284 5.34 -19.93 -9.39
N VAL A 285 5.73 -19.33 -10.50
CA VAL A 285 5.80 -17.86 -10.66
C VAL A 285 4.78 -17.47 -11.69
N LEU A 286 3.86 -16.58 -11.31
CA LEU A 286 2.87 -16.00 -12.19
C LEU A 286 3.43 -14.69 -12.74
N ASP A 287 3.71 -14.65 -14.04
CA ASP A 287 4.29 -13.48 -14.70
C ASP A 287 3.43 -13.01 -15.88
N PRO A 288 2.69 -11.90 -15.75
CA PRO A 288 1.88 -11.36 -16.83
C PRO A 288 2.64 -11.00 -18.10
N ALA A 289 3.97 -10.77 -18.03
CA ALA A 289 4.79 -10.51 -19.20
C ALA A 289 5.13 -11.80 -19.97
N ALA A 290 5.25 -12.94 -19.28
CA ALA A 290 5.53 -14.24 -19.87
C ALA A 290 4.26 -15.00 -20.26
N GLU A 291 3.16 -14.76 -19.54
CA GLU A 291 1.88 -15.44 -19.69
C GLU A 291 0.75 -14.43 -19.95
N PRO A 292 0.49 -14.08 -21.23
CA PRO A 292 -0.43 -13.00 -21.60
C PRO A 292 -1.86 -13.17 -21.06
N TRP A 293 -2.31 -14.40 -20.83
CA TRP A 293 -3.65 -14.68 -20.29
C TRP A 293 -3.86 -14.08 -18.90
N LEU A 294 -2.81 -13.88 -18.10
CA LEU A 294 -2.90 -13.24 -16.79
C LEU A 294 -3.33 -11.76 -16.90
N ALA A 295 -2.93 -11.07 -17.98
CA ALA A 295 -3.33 -9.70 -18.24
C ALA A 295 -4.81 -9.56 -18.64
N ASP A 296 -5.42 -10.65 -19.12
CA ASP A 296 -6.83 -10.68 -19.54
C ASP A 296 -7.83 -10.79 -18.37
N HIS A 297 -7.37 -10.83 -17.12
CA HIS A 297 -8.24 -10.63 -15.96
C HIS A 297 -7.76 -9.41 -15.18
N CYS A 298 -8.34 -8.25 -15.50
CA CYS A 298 -7.88 -6.93 -15.04
C CYS A 298 -9.04 -6.10 -14.45
N PRO A 299 -9.46 -6.36 -13.20
CA PRO A 299 -10.70 -5.82 -12.60
C PRO A 299 -10.85 -4.31 -12.62
N THR A 300 -9.72 -3.61 -12.48
CA THR A 300 -9.65 -2.15 -12.48
C THR A 300 -9.13 -1.58 -13.79
N TRP A 301 -9.05 -2.40 -14.84
CA TRP A 301 -8.51 -2.06 -16.18
C TRP A 301 -7.06 -1.58 -16.20
N THR A 302 -6.37 -1.55 -15.05
CA THR A 302 -5.04 -0.97 -14.87
C THR A 302 -4.02 -1.97 -14.34
N VAL A 303 -4.40 -2.81 -13.38
CA VAL A 303 -3.52 -3.81 -12.76
C VAL A 303 -4.18 -5.19 -12.90
N PRO A 304 -3.52 -6.15 -13.57
CA PRO A 304 -4.01 -7.53 -13.63
C PRO A 304 -4.14 -8.14 -12.23
N ALA A 305 -5.08 -9.06 -12.07
CA ALA A 305 -5.25 -9.82 -10.83
C ALA A 305 -5.52 -11.28 -11.14
N LEU A 306 -5.02 -12.19 -10.31
CA LEU A 306 -5.37 -13.60 -10.43
C LEU A 306 -6.86 -13.80 -10.07
N PRO A 307 -7.69 -14.42 -10.94
CA PRO A 307 -9.09 -14.67 -10.64
C PRO A 307 -9.26 -15.53 -9.39
N ALA A 308 -10.31 -15.28 -8.60
CA ALA A 308 -10.63 -16.08 -7.42
C ALA A 308 -10.73 -17.57 -7.76
N MET A 309 -11.37 -17.91 -8.88
CA MET A 309 -11.52 -19.30 -9.33
C MET A 309 -10.20 -19.94 -9.80
N SER A 310 -9.22 -19.13 -10.20
CA SER A 310 -7.85 -19.61 -10.47
C SER A 310 -7.09 -19.93 -9.19
N MET A 311 -7.42 -19.29 -8.06
CA MET A 311 -6.91 -19.69 -6.73
C MET A 311 -7.56 -21.00 -6.28
N VAL A 312 -8.88 -21.12 -6.46
CA VAL A 312 -9.64 -22.34 -6.15
C VAL A 312 -9.10 -23.55 -6.94
N ASP A 313 -8.82 -23.39 -8.23
CA ASP A 313 -8.25 -24.44 -9.08
C ASP A 313 -6.92 -25.01 -8.53
N ARG A 314 -6.07 -24.13 -7.98
CA ARG A 314 -4.80 -24.53 -7.35
C ARG A 314 -5.02 -25.29 -6.05
N LEU A 315 -6.02 -24.90 -5.26
CA LEU A 315 -6.42 -25.62 -4.04
C LEU A 315 -6.95 -27.03 -4.38
N PHE A 316 -7.74 -27.17 -5.45
CA PHE A 316 -8.11 -28.49 -5.97
C PHE A 316 -6.88 -29.31 -6.40
N GLY A 317 -5.92 -28.68 -7.08
CA GLY A 317 -4.68 -29.34 -7.53
C GLY A 317 -3.86 -29.97 -6.40
N VAL A 318 -3.66 -29.26 -5.29
CA VAL A 318 -2.88 -29.77 -4.16
C VAL A 318 -3.66 -30.70 -3.23
N SER A 319 -4.97 -30.49 -3.09
CA SER A 319 -5.83 -31.35 -2.26
C SER A 319 -6.11 -32.70 -2.93
N GLY A 320 -6.25 -32.72 -4.26
CA GLY A 320 -6.77 -33.88 -5.00
C GLY A 320 -8.22 -34.21 -4.65
N ALA A 321 -8.93 -33.30 -3.99
CA ALA A 321 -10.34 -33.44 -3.65
C ALA A 321 -11.24 -32.95 -4.79
N THR A 322 -12.50 -33.33 -4.76
CA THR A 322 -13.53 -32.81 -5.67
C THR A 322 -14.42 -31.76 -5.01
N ARG A 323 -14.38 -31.66 -3.67
CA ARG A 323 -15.16 -30.72 -2.88
C ARG A 323 -14.26 -29.92 -1.94
N LEU A 324 -14.47 -28.61 -1.90
CA LEU A 324 -13.88 -27.69 -0.94
C LEU A 324 -14.98 -26.92 -0.22
N GLU A 325 -14.77 -26.63 1.06
CA GLU A 325 -15.67 -25.85 1.91
C GLU A 325 -14.93 -24.69 2.56
N ASP A 326 -15.69 -23.66 2.93
CA ASP A 326 -15.15 -22.46 3.58
C ASP A 326 -13.98 -21.83 2.81
N VAL A 327 -14.03 -21.87 1.47
CA VAL A 327 -12.99 -21.30 0.63
C VAL A 327 -13.02 -19.79 0.79
N THR A 328 -11.97 -19.20 1.35
CA THR A 328 -11.92 -17.77 1.67
C THR A 328 -10.80 -17.12 0.88
N VAL A 329 -11.16 -16.15 0.02
CA VAL A 329 -10.20 -15.27 -0.66
C VAL A 329 -9.87 -14.14 0.31
N LEU A 330 -8.70 -14.25 0.95
CA LEU A 330 -8.24 -13.31 1.98
C LEU A 330 -7.88 -11.95 1.36
N ARG A 331 -7.37 -11.98 0.13
CA ARG A 331 -7.14 -10.80 -0.71
C ARG A 331 -7.04 -11.22 -2.17
N TRP A 332 -7.50 -10.35 -3.06
CA TRP A 332 -7.23 -10.52 -4.49
C TRP A 332 -5.74 -10.34 -4.75
N LEU A 333 -5.18 -11.23 -5.57
CA LEU A 333 -3.76 -11.23 -5.87
C LEU A 333 -3.49 -10.37 -7.10
N ALA A 334 -3.18 -9.09 -6.88
CA ALA A 334 -2.70 -8.21 -7.93
C ALA A 334 -1.35 -8.73 -8.50
N LEU A 335 -1.19 -8.61 -9.81
CA LEU A 335 -0.02 -9.03 -10.57
C LEU A 335 0.53 -7.83 -11.36
N PRO A 336 1.11 -6.81 -10.70
CA PRO A 336 1.79 -5.71 -11.40
C PRO A 336 3.12 -6.15 -12.06
N GLY A 337 3.56 -7.38 -11.79
CA GLY A 337 4.75 -8.04 -12.31
C GLY A 337 4.80 -9.49 -11.83
N PRO A 338 5.96 -10.16 -11.92
CA PRO A 338 6.11 -11.54 -11.49
C PRO A 338 5.82 -11.73 -9.99
N VAL A 339 4.98 -12.70 -9.65
CA VAL A 339 4.67 -13.07 -8.27
C VAL A 339 4.85 -14.58 -8.07
N GLU A 340 5.71 -14.96 -7.13
CA GLU A 340 5.84 -16.36 -6.71
C GLU A 340 4.66 -16.75 -5.82
N VAL A 341 4.02 -17.87 -6.12
CA VAL A 341 2.92 -18.44 -5.33
C VAL A 341 3.22 -19.86 -4.91
N ARG A 342 2.61 -20.29 -3.80
CA ARG A 342 2.72 -21.63 -3.25
C ARG A 342 1.35 -22.13 -2.80
N ALA A 343 0.89 -23.22 -3.39
CA ALA A 343 -0.27 -23.95 -2.94
C ALA A 343 0.17 -25.14 -2.08
N GLU A 344 -0.52 -25.39 -0.97
CA GLU A 344 -0.19 -26.44 -0.02
C GLU A 344 -1.47 -27.07 0.53
N ALA A 345 -1.44 -28.38 0.76
CA ALA A 345 -2.46 -29.10 1.51
C ALA A 345 -1.83 -29.87 2.66
N ASP A 346 -2.43 -29.76 3.85
CA ASP A 346 -2.04 -30.48 5.06
C ASP A 346 -3.30 -30.95 5.80
N GLY A 347 -3.43 -32.26 5.99
CA GLY A 347 -4.65 -32.87 6.53
C GLY A 347 -5.88 -32.52 5.69
N ASP A 348 -6.84 -31.84 6.33
CA ASP A 348 -8.09 -31.39 5.73
C ASP A 348 -8.09 -29.89 5.41
N GLU A 349 -6.91 -29.24 5.42
CA GLU A 349 -6.77 -27.83 5.05
C GLU A 349 -5.96 -27.69 3.76
N ALA A 350 -6.34 -26.71 2.94
CA ALA A 350 -5.60 -26.28 1.76
C ALA A 350 -5.43 -24.76 1.79
N ARG A 351 -4.26 -24.28 1.35
CA ARG A 351 -3.98 -22.84 1.26
C ARG A 351 -3.16 -22.50 0.03
N LEU A 352 -3.38 -21.30 -0.50
CA LEU A 352 -2.56 -20.64 -1.49
C LEU A 352 -1.94 -19.42 -0.82
N SER A 353 -0.63 -19.27 -0.96
CA SER A 353 0.14 -18.15 -0.44
C SER A 353 0.93 -17.48 -1.55
N ALA A 354 1.14 -16.17 -1.45
CA ALA A 354 1.96 -15.39 -2.39
C ALA A 354 3.19 -14.83 -1.67
N TRP A 355 4.33 -14.81 -2.35
CA TRP A 355 5.56 -14.22 -1.84
C TRP A 355 5.40 -12.71 -1.73
N ARG A 356 5.66 -12.16 -0.54
CA ARG A 356 5.74 -10.73 -0.29
C ARG A 356 7.19 -10.35 -0.03
N THR A 357 7.77 -9.57 -0.94
CA THR A 357 9.06 -8.91 -0.70
C THR A 357 8.86 -7.72 0.24
N ALA A 358 9.71 -7.60 1.24
CA ALA A 358 9.77 -6.46 2.15
C ALA A 358 11.04 -5.65 1.90
N ASP A 359 11.04 -4.36 2.26
CA ASP A 359 12.22 -3.48 2.16
C ASP A 359 13.43 -4.06 2.89
N ARG A 360 13.17 -4.78 3.98
CA ARG A 360 14.15 -5.59 4.70
C ARG A 360 14.01 -7.05 4.24
N PRO A 361 15.02 -7.61 3.54
CA PRO A 361 14.93 -8.96 2.96
C PRO A 361 14.49 -10.04 3.96
N GLU A 362 14.92 -9.95 5.23
CA GLU A 362 14.58 -10.89 6.30
C GLU A 362 13.08 -10.91 6.70
N LEU A 363 12.31 -9.89 6.31
CA LEU A 363 10.86 -9.83 6.53
C LEU A 363 10.05 -10.35 5.34
N SER A 364 10.72 -10.77 4.27
CA SER A 364 10.08 -11.34 3.07
C SER A 364 9.63 -12.77 3.36
N ARG A 365 8.39 -13.09 3.01
CA ARG A 365 7.79 -14.39 3.31
C ARG A 365 6.58 -14.66 2.42
N PHE A 366 6.15 -15.91 2.37
CA PHE A 366 4.83 -16.27 1.85
C PHE A 366 3.74 -15.81 2.81
N GLU A 367 2.72 -15.15 2.28
CA GLU A 367 1.52 -14.75 3.01
C GLU A 367 0.29 -15.41 2.37
N PRO A 368 -0.66 -15.94 3.15
CA PRO A 368 -1.83 -16.60 2.61
C PRO A 368 -2.71 -15.59 1.85
N VAL A 369 -3.22 -16.02 0.70
CA VAL A 369 -4.13 -15.24 -0.16
C VAL A 369 -5.46 -15.94 -0.35
N CYS A 370 -5.49 -17.28 -0.26
CA CYS A 370 -6.72 -18.06 -0.28
C CYS A 370 -6.57 -19.30 0.60
N THR A 371 -7.63 -19.69 1.31
CA THR A 371 -7.67 -20.89 2.17
C THR A 371 -8.93 -21.67 1.91
N ALA A 372 -8.92 -22.98 2.18
CA ALA A 372 -10.10 -23.85 2.08
C ALA A 372 -9.99 -25.03 3.05
N ARG A 373 -11.14 -25.61 3.40
CA ARG A 373 -11.24 -26.93 4.01
C ARG A 373 -11.53 -27.97 2.94
N ILE A 374 -10.82 -29.08 2.98
CA ILE A 374 -11.05 -30.24 2.14
C ILE A 374 -12.22 -31.03 2.72
N ALA A 375 -13.21 -31.35 1.89
CA ALA A 375 -14.42 -32.05 2.32
C ALA A 375 -14.66 -33.32 1.49
N ASP A 376 -15.46 -34.23 2.05
CA ASP A 376 -15.84 -35.47 1.35
C ASP A 376 -16.82 -35.18 0.20
N PRO A 377 -16.71 -35.88 -0.94
CA PRO A 377 -17.59 -35.67 -2.08
C PRO A 377 -19.06 -35.96 -1.76
N THR A 378 -19.97 -35.25 -2.42
CA THR A 378 -21.42 -35.45 -2.35
C THR A 378 -21.99 -35.88 -3.70
N PRO A 379 -23.20 -36.48 -3.76
CA PRO A 379 -23.86 -36.76 -5.03
C PRO A 379 -24.16 -35.46 -5.80
N ALA A 380 -24.02 -35.51 -7.13
CA ALA A 380 -24.34 -34.38 -7.99
C ALA A 380 -25.84 -34.02 -7.87
N PRO A 381 -26.19 -32.71 -7.77
CA PRO A 381 -27.58 -32.28 -7.76
C PRO A 381 -28.19 -32.37 -9.17
N GLU A 382 -29.52 -32.27 -9.23
CA GLU A 382 -30.23 -32.11 -10.50
C GLU A 382 -29.92 -30.73 -11.12
N PRO A 383 -29.82 -30.65 -12.46
CA PRO A 383 -29.55 -29.40 -13.15
C PRO A 383 -30.75 -28.44 -13.05
N TRP A 384 -30.48 -27.17 -12.82
CA TRP A 384 -31.51 -26.13 -12.89
C TRP A 384 -31.96 -25.88 -14.34
N GLU A 385 -33.24 -25.53 -14.46
CA GLU A 385 -33.80 -24.99 -15.69
C GLU A 385 -33.25 -23.57 -15.94
N PRO A 386 -32.94 -23.22 -17.19
CA PRO A 386 -32.53 -21.86 -17.55
C PRO A 386 -33.57 -20.81 -17.15
N VAL A 387 -33.11 -19.65 -16.68
CA VAL A 387 -34.02 -18.52 -16.45
C VAL A 387 -34.61 -17.99 -17.75
N ILE A 388 -35.83 -17.46 -17.66
CA ILE A 388 -36.45 -16.69 -18.73
C ILE A 388 -36.32 -15.22 -18.38
N GLY A 389 -35.64 -14.44 -19.21
CA GLY A 389 -35.34 -13.05 -18.92
C GLY A 389 -34.95 -12.25 -20.16
N VAL A 390 -34.25 -11.14 -19.94
CA VAL A 390 -33.77 -10.25 -21.00
C VAL A 390 -32.40 -10.73 -21.46
N VAL A 391 -32.20 -10.79 -22.79
CA VAL A 391 -30.87 -11.02 -23.38
C VAL A 391 -30.05 -9.75 -23.16
N VAL A 392 -28.90 -9.90 -22.51
CA VAL A 392 -27.97 -8.81 -22.22
C VAL A 392 -27.02 -8.65 -23.41
N ASP A 393 -26.77 -7.41 -23.84
CA ASP A 393 -25.74 -7.10 -24.84
C ASP A 393 -24.37 -7.61 -24.37
N ASP A 394 -23.44 -7.84 -25.32
CA ASP A 394 -22.11 -8.39 -25.02
C ASP A 394 -21.41 -7.59 -23.89
N PRO A 395 -21.30 -8.17 -22.68
CA PRO A 395 -20.83 -7.46 -21.49
C PRO A 395 -19.32 -7.15 -21.57
N TYR A 396 -18.56 -7.86 -22.42
CA TYR A 396 -17.16 -7.57 -22.67
C TYR A 396 -17.02 -6.35 -23.59
N ALA A 397 -17.83 -6.29 -24.65
CA ALA A 397 -17.84 -5.17 -25.58
C ALA A 397 -18.32 -3.87 -24.92
N SER A 398 -19.34 -3.94 -24.05
CA SER A 398 -19.87 -2.79 -23.32
C SER A 398 -18.94 -2.29 -22.20
N GLY A 399 -18.02 -3.11 -21.71
CA GLY A 399 -17.12 -2.77 -20.59
C GLY A 399 -17.70 -3.01 -19.19
N HIS A 400 -18.81 -3.74 -19.09
CA HIS A 400 -19.36 -4.19 -17.80
C HIS A 400 -18.51 -5.33 -17.20
N LEU A 401 -17.96 -6.19 -18.05
CA LEU A 401 -16.95 -7.17 -17.67
C LEU A 401 -15.56 -6.73 -18.15
N PHE A 402 -14.58 -6.90 -17.27
CA PHE A 402 -13.20 -6.50 -17.47
C PHE A 402 -12.31 -7.60 -18.09
N HIS A 403 -12.92 -8.71 -18.48
CA HIS A 403 -12.25 -9.89 -19.00
C HIS A 403 -11.79 -9.69 -20.45
N GLY A 404 -10.49 -9.82 -20.67
CA GLY A 404 -9.86 -9.88 -21.98
C GLY A 404 -10.06 -11.22 -22.70
N PRO A 405 -9.61 -11.34 -23.96
CA PRO A 405 -9.97 -12.42 -24.86
C PRO A 405 -9.81 -13.84 -24.29
N ALA A 406 -8.78 -14.12 -23.48
CA ALA A 406 -8.54 -15.45 -22.93
C ALA A 406 -9.70 -15.96 -22.04
N PHE A 407 -10.45 -15.06 -21.39
CA PHE A 407 -11.55 -15.37 -20.48
C PHE A 407 -12.95 -15.20 -21.13
N GLN A 408 -13.05 -14.81 -22.41
CA GLN A 408 -14.34 -14.53 -23.06
C GLN A 408 -15.04 -15.81 -23.57
N LEU A 409 -15.42 -16.69 -22.64
CA LEU A 409 -16.11 -17.94 -22.95
C LEU A 409 -17.60 -17.73 -23.23
N LEU A 410 -18.19 -16.66 -22.69
CA LEU A 410 -19.62 -16.35 -22.80
C LEU A 410 -20.01 -16.04 -24.25
N THR A 411 -21.04 -16.72 -24.74
CA THR A 411 -21.64 -16.49 -26.07
C THR A 411 -23.03 -15.85 -25.99
N GLU A 412 -23.75 -16.07 -24.89
CA GLU A 412 -25.08 -15.50 -24.64
C GLU A 412 -25.31 -15.36 -23.14
N LEU A 413 -25.93 -14.25 -22.72
CA LEU A 413 -26.30 -13.98 -21.33
C LEU A 413 -27.77 -13.58 -21.27
N VAL A 414 -28.55 -14.29 -20.46
CA VAL A 414 -29.93 -13.94 -20.12
C VAL A 414 -30.00 -13.60 -18.64
N ARG A 415 -30.67 -12.51 -18.28
CA ARG A 415 -30.79 -12.04 -16.89
C ARG A 415 -32.22 -11.61 -16.55
N CYS A 416 -32.63 -11.90 -15.32
CA CYS A 416 -33.83 -11.39 -14.65
C CYS A 416 -33.52 -11.13 -13.16
N ASP A 417 -34.54 -10.75 -12.40
CA ASP A 417 -34.49 -10.59 -10.93
C ASP A 417 -34.25 -11.93 -10.19
N GLU A 418 -34.67 -13.05 -10.76
CA GLU A 418 -34.48 -14.40 -10.20
C GLU A 418 -33.10 -15.01 -10.48
N GLY A 419 -32.27 -14.39 -11.34
CA GLY A 419 -30.92 -14.86 -11.64
C GLY A 419 -30.46 -14.65 -13.08
N SER A 420 -29.47 -15.43 -13.50
CA SER A 420 -28.97 -15.44 -14.87
C SER A 420 -28.68 -16.84 -15.41
N SER A 421 -28.77 -16.96 -16.74
CA SER A 421 -28.37 -18.13 -17.52
C SER A 421 -27.35 -17.69 -18.55
N VAL A 422 -26.24 -18.43 -18.60
CA VAL A 422 -25.06 -18.09 -19.40
C VAL A 422 -24.75 -19.26 -20.32
N ARG A 423 -24.68 -19.03 -21.63
CA ARG A 423 -24.11 -20.02 -22.57
C ARG A 423 -22.62 -19.78 -22.71
N LEU A 424 -21.85 -20.86 -22.61
CA LEU A 424 -20.41 -20.86 -22.58
C LEU A 424 -19.87 -21.78 -23.68
N ASP A 425 -18.85 -21.32 -24.40
CA ASP A 425 -18.04 -22.16 -25.30
C ASP A 425 -16.62 -22.30 -24.75
N THR A 426 -16.31 -23.49 -24.24
CA THR A 426 -14.99 -23.80 -23.67
C THR A 426 -13.87 -23.75 -24.70
N ALA A 427 -14.16 -23.87 -26.00
CA ALA A 427 -13.16 -23.78 -27.07
C ALA A 427 -12.60 -22.36 -27.26
N ARG A 428 -13.29 -21.34 -26.74
CA ARG A 428 -12.86 -19.93 -26.80
C ARG A 428 -11.82 -19.57 -25.74
N SER A 429 -11.59 -20.42 -24.75
CA SER A 429 -10.67 -20.12 -23.66
C SER A 429 -9.21 -20.10 -24.13
N GLY A 430 -8.52 -18.99 -23.86
CA GLY A 430 -7.06 -18.85 -24.01
C GLY A 430 -6.27 -19.15 -22.74
N VAL A 431 -6.96 -19.48 -21.65
CA VAL A 431 -6.37 -19.72 -20.32
C VAL A 431 -5.93 -21.18 -20.21
N PRO A 432 -4.77 -21.48 -19.59
CA PRO A 432 -4.37 -22.85 -19.28
C PRO A 432 -5.46 -23.57 -18.48
N LYS A 433 -5.78 -24.81 -18.84
CA LYS A 433 -6.87 -25.56 -18.18
C LYS A 433 -6.67 -25.76 -16.68
N GLY A 434 -5.43 -25.86 -16.20
CA GLY A 434 -5.19 -26.16 -14.77
C GLY A 434 -5.74 -27.53 -14.36
N THR A 435 -6.22 -27.65 -13.12
CA THR A 435 -6.73 -28.90 -12.54
C THR A 435 -8.20 -29.15 -12.89
N THR A 436 -9.01 -28.11 -12.79
CA THR A 436 -10.48 -28.12 -12.85
C THR A 436 -11.02 -27.21 -13.94
N HIS A 437 -10.20 -26.67 -14.84
CA HIS A 437 -10.61 -25.68 -15.85
C HIS A 437 -10.89 -24.30 -15.26
N GLN A 438 -9.85 -23.66 -14.69
CA GLN A 438 -9.94 -22.37 -13.98
C GLN A 438 -10.74 -21.26 -14.71
N ALA A 439 -10.63 -21.14 -16.04
CA ALA A 439 -11.42 -20.15 -16.78
C ALA A 439 -12.91 -20.50 -16.93
N LEU A 440 -13.25 -21.79 -16.92
CA LEU A 440 -14.64 -22.22 -16.96
C LEU A 440 -15.29 -22.05 -15.58
N LEU A 441 -14.55 -22.35 -14.51
CA LEU A 441 -14.99 -22.00 -13.15
C LEU A 441 -15.18 -20.49 -13.00
N ASP A 442 -14.28 -19.68 -13.56
CA ASP A 442 -14.41 -18.22 -13.52
C ASP A 442 -15.61 -17.71 -14.33
N ALA A 443 -15.89 -18.31 -15.49
CA ALA A 443 -16.96 -17.88 -16.39
C ALA A 443 -18.36 -17.92 -15.77
N MET A 444 -18.60 -18.70 -14.71
CA MET A 444 -19.88 -18.64 -13.98
C MET A 444 -20.09 -17.27 -13.31
N THR A 445 -19.02 -16.61 -12.87
CA THR A 445 -19.08 -15.30 -12.24
C THR A 445 -19.52 -14.23 -13.24
N HIS A 446 -19.31 -14.45 -14.55
CA HIS A 446 -19.66 -13.49 -15.60
C HIS A 446 -21.18 -13.30 -15.73
N GLY A 447 -21.98 -14.24 -15.22
CA GLY A 447 -23.43 -14.11 -15.13
C GLY A 447 -23.91 -13.14 -14.05
N ILE A 448 -23.06 -12.83 -13.07
CA ILE A 448 -23.37 -11.95 -11.93
C ILE A 448 -23.32 -10.48 -12.37
N PRO A 449 -24.30 -9.64 -12.02
CA PRO A 449 -24.27 -8.20 -12.28
C PRO A 449 -23.36 -7.49 -11.26
N HIS A 450 -22.05 -7.77 -11.23
CA HIS A 450 -21.14 -7.24 -10.21
C HIS A 450 -21.18 -5.71 -10.06
N ASP A 451 -21.36 -5.00 -11.17
CA ASP A 451 -21.44 -3.52 -11.21
C ASP A 451 -22.88 -3.00 -10.98
N GLU A 452 -23.89 -3.87 -10.94
CA GLU A 452 -25.31 -3.52 -10.85
C GLU A 452 -26.06 -4.50 -9.93
N MET A 453 -25.47 -4.79 -8.76
CA MET A 453 -26.01 -5.80 -7.84
C MET A 453 -27.41 -5.47 -7.33
N GLY A 454 -27.84 -4.20 -7.42
CA GLY A 454 -29.20 -3.76 -7.17
C GLY A 454 -30.27 -4.49 -7.99
N ILE A 455 -29.90 -5.11 -9.13
CA ILE A 455 -30.82 -5.96 -9.93
C ILE A 455 -31.31 -7.17 -9.11
N TRP A 456 -30.48 -7.72 -8.23
CA TRP A 456 -30.80 -8.89 -7.40
C TRP A 456 -30.97 -8.55 -5.92
N PHE A 457 -30.40 -7.43 -5.47
CA PHE A 457 -30.34 -7.05 -4.07
C PHE A 457 -30.65 -5.55 -3.89
N ASP A 458 -31.91 -5.20 -3.71
CA ASP A 458 -32.41 -3.81 -3.56
C ASP A 458 -31.66 -2.95 -2.53
N ALA A 459 -31.01 -3.58 -1.54
CA ALA A 459 -30.24 -2.90 -0.49
C ALA A 459 -28.84 -2.45 -0.93
N ILE A 460 -28.37 -2.83 -2.12
CA ILE A 460 -27.06 -2.48 -2.66
C ILE A 460 -27.22 -1.34 -3.67
N GLY A 461 -26.59 -0.20 -3.39
CA GLY A 461 -26.65 0.97 -4.25
C GLY A 461 -25.73 0.89 -5.47
N ASP A 462 -26.01 1.72 -6.49
CA ASP A 462 -25.24 1.80 -7.74
C ASP A 462 -23.81 2.34 -7.56
N ASP A 463 -23.48 2.84 -6.37
CA ASP A 463 -22.14 3.28 -5.98
C ASP A 463 -21.25 2.12 -5.47
N GLN A 464 -21.77 0.89 -5.46
CA GLN A 464 -21.07 -0.31 -4.99
C GLN A 464 -20.82 -1.31 -6.12
N VAL A 465 -19.66 -1.97 -6.07
CA VAL A 465 -19.29 -3.09 -6.96
C VAL A 465 -19.00 -4.31 -6.11
N ALA A 466 -19.39 -5.50 -6.58
CA ALA A 466 -19.16 -6.76 -5.89
C ALA A 466 -17.96 -7.53 -6.47
N TYR A 467 -17.22 -8.23 -5.61
CA TYR A 467 -16.19 -9.19 -6.02
C TYR A 467 -16.18 -10.47 -5.16
N PRO A 468 -15.84 -11.64 -5.74
CA PRO A 468 -15.74 -12.91 -5.03
C PRO A 468 -14.92 -12.81 -3.74
N HIS A 469 -15.52 -13.22 -2.61
CA HIS A 469 -14.88 -13.19 -1.29
C HIS A 469 -14.78 -14.57 -0.66
N LYS A 470 -15.88 -15.33 -0.61
CA LYS A 470 -15.91 -16.63 0.05
C LYS A 470 -16.82 -17.61 -0.70
N LEU A 471 -16.40 -18.84 -0.90
CA LEU A 471 -17.32 -19.93 -1.24
C LEU A 471 -17.65 -20.70 0.03
N ALA A 472 -18.93 -20.79 0.40
CA ALA A 472 -19.35 -21.64 1.50
C ALA A 472 -18.99 -23.10 1.20
N TRP A 473 -19.20 -23.49 -0.06
CA TRP A 473 -18.72 -24.73 -0.63
C TRP A 473 -18.63 -24.62 -2.16
N ILE A 474 -17.77 -25.44 -2.75
CA ILE A 474 -17.69 -25.67 -4.20
C ILE A 474 -17.36 -27.13 -4.45
N GLU A 475 -18.01 -27.73 -5.43
CA GLU A 475 -17.80 -29.11 -5.81
C GLU A 475 -17.79 -29.29 -7.34
N VAL A 476 -16.91 -30.20 -7.80
CA VAL A 476 -16.74 -30.55 -9.21
C VAL A 476 -16.94 -32.06 -9.40
N TRP A 477 -17.91 -32.45 -10.22
CA TRP A 477 -18.24 -33.83 -10.53
C TRP A 477 -17.69 -34.25 -11.89
N GLY A 478 -16.54 -34.91 -11.88
CA GLY A 478 -15.95 -35.53 -13.07
C GLY A 478 -15.19 -34.56 -13.99
N PRO A 479 -14.83 -34.99 -15.21
CA PRO A 479 -14.00 -34.21 -16.11
C PRO A 479 -14.70 -32.94 -16.58
N ALA A 480 -13.92 -31.89 -16.82
CA ALA A 480 -14.39 -30.62 -17.34
C ALA A 480 -15.09 -30.80 -18.72
N PRO A 481 -16.20 -30.08 -18.96
CA PRO A 481 -16.90 -30.08 -20.24
C PRO A 481 -15.98 -29.70 -21.41
N THR A 482 -16.32 -30.17 -22.60
CA THR A 482 -15.65 -29.81 -23.86
C THR A 482 -16.70 -29.37 -24.88
N GLY A 483 -16.52 -28.20 -25.49
CA GLY A 483 -17.53 -27.56 -26.33
C GLY A 483 -18.47 -26.67 -25.52
N GLU A 484 -19.75 -26.70 -25.88
CA GLU A 484 -20.79 -25.86 -25.28
C GLU A 484 -21.29 -26.41 -23.94
N CYS A 485 -21.43 -25.53 -22.95
CA CYS A 485 -22.09 -25.81 -21.68
C CYS A 485 -22.85 -24.56 -21.22
N ARG A 486 -23.61 -24.67 -20.12
CA ARG A 486 -24.30 -23.50 -19.53
C ARG A 486 -23.90 -23.28 -18.08
N ALA A 487 -23.93 -22.03 -17.62
CA ALA A 487 -23.88 -21.70 -16.21
C ALA A 487 -25.18 -21.03 -15.78
N GLU A 488 -25.70 -21.45 -14.63
CA GLU A 488 -26.90 -20.90 -14.00
C GLU A 488 -26.50 -20.26 -12.69
N VAL A 489 -26.91 -19.02 -12.45
CA VAL A 489 -26.63 -18.28 -11.21
C VAL A 489 -27.94 -17.80 -10.61
N ARG A 490 -28.11 -17.95 -9.30
CA ARG A 490 -29.32 -17.57 -8.56
C ARG A 490 -28.92 -16.76 -7.31
N PRO A 491 -29.51 -15.57 -7.06
CA PRO A 491 -29.26 -14.86 -5.82
C PRO A 491 -29.84 -15.64 -4.63
N LEU A 492 -29.09 -15.68 -3.54
CA LEU A 492 -29.52 -16.25 -2.27
C LEU A 492 -30.00 -15.12 -1.34
N PRO A 493 -30.97 -15.38 -0.45
CA PRO A 493 -31.40 -14.37 0.52
C PRO A 493 -30.22 -13.87 1.38
N SER A 494 -29.85 -12.60 1.22
CA SER A 494 -28.83 -11.96 2.06
C SER A 494 -29.46 -10.87 2.94
N ARG A 495 -29.00 -10.79 4.20
CA ARG A 495 -29.38 -9.72 5.14
C ARG A 495 -28.29 -8.66 5.30
N ASP A 496 -27.06 -8.95 4.88
CA ASP A 496 -25.96 -7.98 4.90
C ASP A 496 -25.68 -7.53 3.46
N PRO A 497 -26.03 -6.28 3.09
CA PRO A 497 -25.75 -5.77 1.75
C PRO A 497 -24.25 -5.74 1.42
N ARG A 498 -23.36 -5.85 2.42
CA ARG A 498 -21.91 -5.94 2.19
C ARG A 498 -21.44 -7.31 1.71
N HIS A 499 -22.25 -8.35 1.92
CA HIS A 499 -21.92 -9.73 1.62
C HIS A 499 -23.08 -10.45 0.93
N PRO A 500 -23.50 -10.00 -0.28
CA PRO A 500 -24.51 -10.72 -1.04
C PRO A 500 -23.99 -12.10 -1.43
N SER A 501 -24.88 -13.09 -1.50
CA SER A 501 -24.52 -14.47 -1.81
C SER A 501 -25.34 -14.97 -2.99
N VAL A 502 -24.73 -15.80 -3.82
CA VAL A 502 -25.35 -16.43 -4.99
C VAL A 502 -25.02 -17.92 -4.96
N ALA A 503 -25.91 -18.75 -5.49
CA ALA A 503 -25.62 -20.13 -5.80
C ALA A 503 -25.46 -20.28 -7.31
N PHE A 504 -24.59 -21.20 -7.73
CA PHE A 504 -24.37 -21.45 -9.15
C PHE A 504 -24.30 -22.94 -9.48
N GLN A 505 -24.61 -23.26 -10.73
CA GLN A 505 -24.35 -24.56 -11.35
C GLN A 505 -23.74 -24.33 -12.73
N ILE A 506 -22.73 -25.12 -13.09
CA ILE A 506 -22.26 -25.28 -14.47
C ILE A 506 -22.77 -26.64 -14.94
N VAL A 507 -23.56 -26.64 -16.00
CA VAL A 507 -24.29 -27.80 -16.53
C VAL A 507 -23.79 -28.16 -17.93
N ASP A 508 -23.46 -29.43 -18.11
CA ASP A 508 -23.01 -30.04 -19.34
C ASP A 508 -24.06 -31.07 -19.80
N GLY A 509 -24.82 -30.71 -20.83
CA GLY A 509 -26.02 -31.47 -21.24
C GLY A 509 -27.07 -31.53 -20.12
N ASP A 510 -27.27 -32.73 -19.57
CA ASP A 510 -28.19 -33.06 -18.48
C ASP A 510 -27.49 -33.28 -17.13
N ARG A 511 -26.18 -33.04 -17.04
CA ARG A 511 -25.34 -33.24 -15.85
C ARG A 511 -24.85 -31.93 -15.27
N VAL A 512 -24.95 -31.76 -13.95
CA VAL A 512 -24.20 -30.71 -13.24
C VAL A 512 -22.72 -31.12 -13.16
N TRP A 513 -21.85 -30.30 -13.74
CA TRP A 513 -20.40 -30.49 -13.66
C TRP A 513 -19.79 -29.82 -12.43
N ALA A 514 -20.20 -28.59 -12.12
CA ALA A 514 -19.72 -27.88 -10.93
C ALA A 514 -20.88 -27.12 -10.29
N ALA A 515 -20.87 -27.00 -8.97
CA ALA A 515 -21.80 -26.14 -8.25
C ALA A 515 -21.16 -25.57 -7.00
N GLY A 516 -21.74 -24.50 -6.48
CA GLY A 516 -21.27 -23.88 -5.25
C GLY A 516 -22.16 -22.73 -4.79
N GLU A 517 -21.81 -22.22 -3.62
CA GLU A 517 -22.40 -21.01 -3.04
C GLU A 517 -21.29 -19.98 -2.84
N LEU A 518 -21.37 -18.89 -3.59
CA LEU A 518 -20.41 -17.80 -3.59
C LEU A 518 -20.99 -16.59 -2.85
N THR A 519 -20.29 -16.17 -1.81
CA THR A 519 -20.47 -14.88 -1.15
C THR A 519 -19.48 -13.87 -1.74
N GLU A 520 -20.02 -12.75 -2.18
CA GLU A 520 -19.29 -11.60 -2.70
C GLU A 520 -18.97 -10.62 -1.55
N VAL A 521 -18.10 -9.66 -1.78
CA VAL A 521 -17.93 -8.47 -0.94
C VAL A 521 -18.21 -7.22 -1.76
N THR A 522 -19.02 -6.30 -1.24
CA THR A 522 -19.26 -5.01 -1.92
C THR A 522 -18.21 -3.98 -1.52
N LEU A 523 -17.71 -3.26 -2.51
CA LEU A 523 -16.72 -2.20 -2.36
C LEU A 523 -17.25 -0.91 -3.01
N PRO A 524 -16.93 0.27 -2.48
CA PRO A 524 -17.29 1.52 -3.12
C PRO A 524 -16.57 1.64 -4.48
N LYS A 525 -17.29 2.08 -5.51
CA LYS A 525 -16.74 2.27 -6.87
C LYS A 525 -15.79 3.46 -6.97
N GLY A 526 -16.03 4.49 -6.17
CA GLY A 526 -15.40 5.79 -6.35
C GLY A 526 -15.74 6.44 -7.70
N PRO A 527 -15.20 7.64 -8.00
CA PRO A 527 -15.53 8.36 -9.24
C PRO A 527 -15.17 7.59 -10.52
N LEU A 528 -14.03 6.88 -10.51
CA LEU A 528 -13.57 6.13 -11.68
C LEU A 528 -14.42 4.88 -11.92
N GLY A 529 -14.78 4.15 -10.86
CA GLY A 529 -15.65 2.98 -10.97
C GLY A 529 -17.09 3.34 -11.33
N SER A 530 -17.60 4.49 -10.87
CA SER A 530 -18.97 4.96 -11.16
C SER A 530 -19.12 5.61 -12.53
N ALA A 531 -18.05 5.80 -13.30
CA ALA A 531 -18.12 6.33 -14.65
C ALA A 531 -18.80 5.35 -15.60
N ASP A 532 -19.33 5.89 -16.72
CA ASP A 532 -19.88 5.07 -17.81
C ASP A 532 -18.86 3.98 -18.21
N PRO A 533 -19.27 2.70 -18.34
CA PRO A 533 -18.33 1.60 -18.57
C PRO A 533 -17.42 1.76 -19.79
N ALA A 534 -17.93 2.35 -20.88
CA ALA A 534 -17.13 2.59 -22.08
C ALA A 534 -16.10 3.71 -21.84
N GLN A 535 -16.51 4.80 -21.21
CA GLN A 535 -15.62 5.91 -20.84
C GLN A 535 -14.57 5.48 -19.79
N ARG A 536 -14.97 4.72 -18.78
CA ARG A 536 -14.11 4.13 -17.75
C ARG A 536 -13.00 3.28 -18.38
N ARG A 537 -13.36 2.42 -19.33
CA ARG A 537 -12.39 1.59 -20.07
C ARG A 537 -11.42 2.45 -20.88
N VAL A 538 -11.92 3.45 -21.62
CA VAL A 538 -11.07 4.37 -22.40
C VAL A 538 -10.09 5.13 -21.51
N PHE A 539 -10.54 5.58 -20.34
CA PHE A 539 -9.69 6.28 -19.38
C PHE A 539 -8.65 5.35 -18.75
N LEU A 540 -9.08 4.24 -18.14
CA LEU A 540 -8.19 3.38 -17.35
C LEU A 540 -7.27 2.48 -18.21
N ARG A 541 -7.81 1.86 -19.27
CA ARG A 541 -7.07 0.93 -20.13
C ARG A 541 -6.30 1.67 -21.21
N ASP A 542 -6.99 2.53 -21.96
CA ASP A 542 -6.41 3.19 -23.14
C ASP A 542 -5.64 4.47 -22.78
N ARG A 543 -5.70 4.90 -21.51
CA ARG A 543 -5.07 6.13 -20.99
C ARG A 543 -5.40 7.34 -21.85
N ALA A 544 -6.65 7.43 -22.27
CA ALA A 544 -7.15 8.55 -23.05
C ALA A 544 -7.95 9.51 -22.16
N TRP A 545 -7.88 10.80 -22.49
CA TRP A 545 -8.61 11.82 -21.76
C TRP A 545 -10.13 11.66 -21.92
N VAL A 546 -10.83 11.82 -20.80
CA VAL A 546 -12.29 11.87 -20.76
C VAL A 546 -12.70 13.13 -19.98
N TYR A 547 -13.61 13.92 -20.56
CA TYR A 547 -14.06 15.18 -19.98
C TYR A 547 -14.64 14.98 -18.58
N GLN A 548 -14.11 15.71 -17.60
CA GLN A 548 -14.48 15.66 -16.18
C GLN A 548 -14.34 14.30 -15.49
N LEU A 549 -13.67 13.32 -16.10
CA LEU A 549 -13.33 12.07 -15.44
C LEU A 549 -11.96 12.18 -14.77
N GLY A 550 -11.90 11.81 -13.50
CA GLY A 550 -10.73 11.83 -12.63
C GLY A 550 -11.15 11.53 -11.19
N LEU A 551 -10.20 11.57 -10.25
CA LEU A 551 -10.48 11.36 -8.83
C LEU A 551 -10.97 12.65 -8.14
N SER A 552 -10.60 13.80 -8.69
CA SER A 552 -11.00 15.12 -8.20
C SER A 552 -12.41 15.49 -8.67
N SER A 553 -13.12 16.27 -7.87
CA SER A 553 -14.28 17.02 -8.35
C SER A 553 -13.83 18.32 -9.02
N PHE A 554 -14.40 18.65 -10.17
CA PHE A 554 -14.03 19.82 -10.97
C PHE A 554 -15.08 20.93 -10.88
N SER A 555 -14.63 22.19 -10.80
CA SER A 555 -15.48 23.38 -10.86
C SER A 555 -14.75 24.52 -11.57
N GLY A 556 -14.91 24.60 -12.90
CA GLY A 556 -14.15 25.53 -13.73
C GLY A 556 -12.67 25.22 -13.67
N GLU A 557 -11.85 26.21 -13.31
CA GLU A 557 -10.38 26.09 -13.20
C GLU A 557 -9.92 25.60 -11.81
N THR A 558 -10.76 24.85 -11.10
CA THR A 558 -10.45 24.32 -9.77
C THR A 558 -10.77 22.84 -9.70
N ALA A 559 -9.86 22.07 -9.11
CA ALA A 559 -10.02 20.67 -8.76
C ALA A 559 -9.93 20.50 -7.25
N SER A 560 -10.75 19.61 -6.69
CA SER A 560 -10.76 19.29 -5.27
C SER A 560 -10.72 17.78 -5.08
N LEU A 561 -9.75 17.30 -4.30
CA LEU A 561 -9.54 15.88 -4.05
C LEU A 561 -9.55 15.59 -2.55
N ARG A 562 -10.25 14.52 -2.16
CA ARG A 562 -10.25 14.01 -0.79
C ARG A 562 -9.49 12.69 -0.71
N ALA A 563 -8.77 12.48 0.39
CA ALA A 563 -8.06 11.23 0.65
C ALA A 563 -9.01 10.01 0.66
N SER A 564 -10.23 10.18 1.17
CA SER A 564 -11.27 9.13 1.14
C SER A 564 -11.65 8.70 -0.28
N THR A 565 -11.63 9.62 -1.24
CA THR A 565 -11.96 9.32 -2.64
C THR A 565 -10.88 8.47 -3.31
N VAL A 566 -9.61 8.79 -3.02
CA VAL A 566 -8.47 7.98 -3.47
C VAL A 566 -8.56 6.59 -2.87
N HIS A 567 -8.81 6.48 -1.55
CA HIS A 567 -8.94 5.19 -0.88
C HIS A 567 -10.09 4.33 -1.43
N ALA A 568 -11.25 4.94 -1.70
CA ALA A 568 -12.38 4.24 -2.32
C ALA A 568 -12.06 3.71 -3.74
N SER A 569 -11.18 4.39 -4.47
CA SER A 569 -10.83 4.00 -5.85
C SER A 569 -9.60 3.09 -5.95
N ASP A 570 -8.84 2.92 -4.86
CA ASP A 570 -7.63 2.09 -4.80
C ASP A 570 -7.84 0.80 -3.97
N TRP A 571 -9.07 0.27 -3.97
CA TRP A 571 -9.42 -0.96 -3.24
C TRP A 571 -8.61 -2.18 -3.72
N LEU A 572 -8.23 -2.22 -5.00
CA LEU A 572 -7.18 -3.10 -5.53
C LEU A 572 -5.86 -2.32 -5.54
N PRO A 573 -4.91 -2.62 -4.63
CA PRO A 573 -3.73 -1.81 -4.45
C PRO A 573 -2.93 -1.59 -5.75
N GLY A 574 -2.58 -0.34 -6.01
CA GLY A 574 -1.80 0.05 -7.19
C GLY A 574 -2.63 0.51 -8.38
N THR A 575 -3.96 0.40 -8.32
CA THR A 575 -4.88 0.88 -9.35
C THR A 575 -4.69 2.36 -9.62
N VAL A 576 -4.75 3.19 -8.58
CA VAL A 576 -4.60 4.65 -8.74
C VAL A 576 -3.17 5.02 -9.17
N ALA A 577 -2.17 4.33 -8.62
CA ALA A 577 -0.78 4.57 -9.00
C ALA A 577 -0.52 4.25 -10.48
N SER A 578 -1.09 3.16 -10.99
CA SER A 578 -1.00 2.76 -12.41
C SER A 578 -1.77 3.72 -13.32
N ALA A 579 -2.97 4.14 -12.93
CA ALA A 579 -3.78 5.08 -13.70
C ALA A 579 -3.12 6.47 -13.81
N TYR A 580 -2.48 6.96 -12.75
CA TYR A 580 -1.91 8.31 -12.72
C TYR A 580 -0.40 8.38 -12.98
N ASP A 581 0.29 7.25 -13.24
CA ASP A 581 1.78 7.19 -13.30
C ASP A 581 2.43 7.88 -12.08
N LEU A 582 1.99 7.50 -10.88
CA LEU A 582 2.47 8.13 -9.63
C LEU A 582 3.87 7.64 -9.28
N ARG A 583 4.76 8.58 -8.92
CA ARG A 583 6.17 8.29 -8.60
C ARG A 583 6.59 8.79 -7.21
N GLY A 584 5.79 9.62 -6.55
CA GLY A 584 6.11 10.24 -5.26
C GLY A 584 5.42 9.62 -4.04
N GLU A 585 5.86 10.06 -2.85
CA GLU A 585 5.24 9.71 -1.55
C GLU A 585 3.99 10.56 -1.26
N ASP A 586 3.95 11.83 -1.70
CA ASP A 586 2.80 12.74 -1.54
C ASP A 586 1.76 12.54 -2.66
N ARG A 587 1.08 11.39 -2.60
CA ARG A 587 0.14 10.98 -3.65
C ARG A 587 -1.05 11.91 -3.80
N LEU A 588 -1.54 12.53 -2.73
CA LEU A 588 -2.78 13.31 -2.78
C LEU A 588 -2.59 14.63 -3.55
N HIS A 589 -1.46 15.31 -3.30
CA HIS A 589 -1.10 16.52 -4.03
C HIS A 589 -0.82 16.20 -5.50
N GLU A 590 -0.02 15.16 -5.78
CA GLU A 590 0.34 14.75 -7.14
C GLU A 590 -0.92 14.47 -7.98
N ILE A 591 -1.88 13.69 -7.46
CA ILE A 591 -3.13 13.36 -8.16
C ILE A 591 -3.95 14.62 -8.46
N ALA A 592 -4.12 15.52 -7.48
CA ALA A 592 -4.98 16.69 -7.65
C ALA A 592 -4.44 17.67 -8.71
N VAL A 593 -3.12 17.83 -8.78
CA VAL A 593 -2.46 18.64 -9.82
C VAL A 593 -2.57 17.96 -11.17
N LYS A 594 -2.29 16.65 -11.25
CA LYS A 594 -2.44 15.86 -12.48
C LYS A 594 -3.86 15.96 -13.02
N ASP A 595 -4.87 15.80 -12.18
CA ASP A 595 -6.28 15.93 -12.55
C ASP A 595 -6.61 17.30 -13.15
N LEU A 596 -6.25 18.40 -12.47
CA LEU A 596 -6.58 19.74 -12.98
C LEU A 596 -5.90 20.02 -14.31
N VAL A 597 -4.58 19.79 -14.39
CA VAL A 597 -3.80 20.08 -15.61
C VAL A 597 -4.24 19.19 -16.75
N ALA A 598 -4.54 17.92 -16.50
CA ALA A 598 -5.09 16.99 -17.49
C ALA A 598 -6.40 17.49 -18.09
N GLN A 599 -7.31 18.00 -17.26
CA GLN A 599 -8.58 18.56 -17.73
C GLN A 599 -8.36 19.85 -18.53
N LEU A 600 -7.46 20.73 -18.11
CA LEU A 600 -7.17 21.99 -18.82
C LEU A 600 -6.45 21.74 -20.17
N ALA A 601 -5.55 20.77 -20.22
CA ALA A 601 -4.78 20.42 -21.41
C ALA A 601 -5.45 19.37 -22.30
N CYS A 602 -6.59 18.81 -21.89
CA CYS A 602 -7.30 17.73 -22.59
C CYS A 602 -6.42 16.48 -22.84
N VAL A 603 -5.61 16.10 -21.85
CA VAL A 603 -4.75 14.91 -21.86
C VAL A 603 -5.08 14.01 -20.69
N HIS A 604 -4.66 12.75 -20.73
CA HIS A 604 -4.85 11.85 -19.60
C HIS A 604 -3.93 12.25 -18.42
N PRO A 605 -4.34 12.07 -17.14
CA PRO A 605 -3.51 12.45 -15.99
C PRO A 605 -2.13 11.80 -15.92
N SER A 606 -1.93 10.62 -16.53
CA SER A 606 -0.60 10.01 -16.67
C SER A 606 0.37 10.84 -17.51
N GLU A 607 -0.12 11.75 -18.35
CA GLU A 607 0.68 12.59 -19.23
C GLU A 607 1.13 13.89 -18.58
N VAL A 608 0.74 14.13 -17.32
CA VAL A 608 1.10 15.32 -16.57
C VAL A 608 2.27 15.01 -15.64
N ASP A 609 3.28 15.88 -15.62
CA ASP A 609 4.25 15.96 -14.52
C ASP A 609 3.72 16.98 -13.50
N ALA A 610 3.47 16.56 -12.26
CA ALA A 610 2.97 17.44 -11.21
C ALA A 610 4.08 18.19 -10.45
N SER A 611 5.33 17.73 -10.54
CA SER A 611 6.46 18.40 -9.88
C SER A 611 6.77 19.75 -10.53
N VAL A 612 6.63 19.79 -11.85
CA VAL A 612 6.57 20.99 -12.67
C VAL A 612 5.29 20.87 -13.49
N PRO A 613 4.15 21.43 -13.02
CA PRO A 613 2.83 21.22 -13.61
C PRO A 613 2.81 21.46 -15.14
N CYS A 614 3.08 20.41 -15.92
CA CYS A 614 3.26 20.49 -17.37
C CYS A 614 2.86 19.15 -18.00
N VAL A 615 2.58 19.18 -19.31
CA VAL A 615 2.31 17.96 -20.07
C VAL A 615 3.62 17.43 -20.63
N LYS A 616 3.84 16.11 -20.57
CA LYS A 616 5.07 15.44 -21.02
C LYS A 616 5.44 15.75 -22.48
N THR A 617 4.44 15.92 -23.36
CA THR A 617 4.66 16.31 -24.76
C THR A 617 5.05 17.77 -24.92
N THR A 618 4.81 18.63 -23.93
CA THR A 618 5.20 20.05 -23.93
C THR A 618 5.94 20.39 -22.64
N PRO A 619 7.14 19.82 -22.43
CA PRO A 619 7.82 19.79 -21.13
C PRO A 619 8.30 21.16 -20.63
N LEU A 620 8.28 22.18 -21.50
CA LEU A 620 8.62 23.57 -21.17
C LEU A 620 7.39 24.49 -21.16
N THR A 621 6.18 23.93 -21.21
CA THR A 621 4.93 24.69 -21.09
C THR A 621 4.32 24.40 -19.72
N ARG A 622 4.53 25.33 -18.79
CA ARG A 622 4.06 25.21 -17.42
C ARG A 622 2.65 25.74 -17.29
N TRP A 623 1.84 25.03 -16.51
CA TRP A 623 0.52 25.44 -16.08
C TRP A 623 0.63 26.05 -14.67
N PRO A 624 0.40 27.36 -14.51
CA PRO A 624 0.50 27.98 -13.20
C PRO A 624 -0.69 27.55 -12.33
N VAL A 625 -0.38 26.90 -11.21
CA VAL A 625 -1.38 26.41 -10.24
C VAL A 625 -1.05 26.86 -8.82
N GLU A 626 -2.09 27.07 -8.03
CA GLU A 626 -2.03 27.29 -6.59
C GLU A 626 -2.63 26.07 -5.89
N VAL A 627 -1.91 25.54 -4.90
CA VAL A 627 -2.29 24.32 -4.17
C VAL A 627 -2.56 24.68 -2.71
N THR A 628 -3.74 24.34 -2.23
CA THR A 628 -4.15 24.49 -0.84
C THR A 628 -4.32 23.11 -0.20
N ALA A 629 -3.42 22.73 0.69
CA ALA A 629 -3.49 21.49 1.45
C ALA A 629 -4.29 21.69 2.74
N LEU A 630 -5.34 20.90 2.92
CA LEU A 630 -6.17 20.81 4.11
C LEU A 630 -6.08 19.39 4.68
N THR A 631 -6.48 19.19 5.93
CA THR A 631 -6.47 17.85 6.54
C THR A 631 -7.34 16.88 5.73
N GLY A 632 -6.71 15.92 5.05
CA GLY A 632 -7.38 14.90 4.22
C GLY A 632 -7.96 15.40 2.90
N ARG A 633 -7.62 16.61 2.45
CA ARG A 633 -8.13 17.23 1.21
C ARG A 633 -7.07 18.14 0.57
N VAL A 634 -6.98 18.12 -0.75
CA VAL A 634 -6.18 19.07 -1.53
C VAL A 634 -7.08 19.80 -2.52
N ASP A 635 -6.97 21.12 -2.56
CA ASP A 635 -7.59 21.95 -3.57
C ASP A 635 -6.50 22.53 -4.47
N VAL A 636 -6.70 22.44 -5.78
CA VAL A 636 -5.79 22.99 -6.80
C VAL A 636 -6.57 23.95 -7.67
N LYS A 637 -6.03 25.13 -7.92
CA LYS A 637 -6.64 26.16 -8.75
C LYS A 637 -5.65 26.66 -9.79
N ALA A 638 -6.08 26.81 -11.04
CA ALA A 638 -5.25 27.47 -12.05
C ALA A 638 -5.19 28.98 -11.77
N THR A 639 -4.00 29.57 -11.90
CA THR A 639 -3.77 30.99 -11.60
C THR A 639 -3.49 31.83 -12.85
N GLY A 640 -3.43 31.20 -14.02
CA GLY A 640 -3.20 31.87 -15.29
C GLY A 640 -3.16 30.90 -16.47
N ASN A 641 -2.86 31.46 -17.64
CA ASN A 641 -2.63 30.68 -18.86
C ASN A 641 -1.28 29.97 -18.80
N PRO A 642 -1.12 28.84 -19.53
CA PRO A 642 0.17 28.18 -19.62
C PRO A 642 1.21 29.10 -20.28
N ASP A 643 2.43 29.08 -19.75
CA ASP A 643 3.55 29.89 -20.20
C ASP A 643 4.82 29.07 -20.40
N LEU A 644 5.80 29.66 -21.09
CA LEU A 644 7.09 29.02 -21.33
C LEU A 644 7.92 29.07 -20.03
N ASP A 645 8.24 27.90 -19.48
CA ASP A 645 9.14 27.75 -18.33
C ASP A 645 10.42 27.03 -18.75
N ILE A 646 11.52 27.79 -18.85
CA ILE A 646 12.85 27.27 -19.19
C ILE A 646 13.72 27.05 -17.96
N GLY A 647 13.16 27.00 -16.75
CA GLY A 647 13.89 26.82 -15.51
C GLY A 647 14.76 25.56 -15.47
N SER A 648 14.27 24.44 -16.04
CA SER A 648 15.03 23.18 -16.16
C SER A 648 16.26 23.34 -17.07
N VAL A 649 16.10 24.03 -18.20
CA VAL A 649 17.17 24.34 -19.16
C VAL A 649 18.20 25.26 -18.51
N LYS A 650 17.76 26.33 -17.84
CA LYS A 650 18.62 27.25 -17.08
C LYS A 650 19.46 26.50 -16.05
N ALA A 651 18.81 25.69 -15.21
CA ALA A 651 19.48 24.94 -14.16
C ALA A 651 20.52 23.94 -14.70
N TRP A 652 20.29 23.35 -15.87
CA TRP A 652 21.27 22.47 -16.50
C TRP A 652 22.50 23.25 -16.99
N TRP A 653 22.31 24.36 -17.73
CA TRP A 653 23.40 25.20 -18.20
C TRP A 653 24.19 25.86 -17.07
N ASP A 654 23.53 26.27 -15.99
CA ASP A 654 24.18 26.81 -14.79
C ASP A 654 25.16 25.79 -14.20
N ARG A 655 24.75 24.52 -14.10
CA ARG A 655 25.63 23.42 -13.65
C ARG A 655 26.76 23.15 -14.64
N TRP A 656 26.48 23.22 -15.94
CA TRP A 656 27.47 22.94 -16.98
C TRP A 656 28.59 23.99 -17.02
N PHE A 657 28.22 25.28 -16.98
CA PHE A 657 29.20 26.37 -17.01
C PHE A 657 29.90 26.56 -15.66
N GLY A 658 29.16 26.48 -14.54
CA GLY A 658 29.73 26.63 -13.20
C GLY A 658 30.32 28.01 -12.89
N VAL A 659 29.96 29.05 -13.67
CA VAL A 659 30.49 30.42 -13.51
C VAL A 659 29.54 31.38 -12.77
N GLY A 660 28.35 30.89 -12.39
CA GLY A 660 27.28 31.73 -11.84
C GLY A 660 26.65 32.64 -12.90
N ARG A 661 25.90 33.65 -12.43
CA ARG A 661 25.14 34.54 -13.30
C ARG A 661 26.04 35.39 -14.21
N TRP A 662 25.75 35.48 -15.50
CA TRP A 662 26.57 36.23 -16.48
C TRP A 662 25.75 36.77 -17.67
N PRO A 663 26.16 37.88 -18.33
CA PRO A 663 25.31 38.60 -19.27
C PRO A 663 24.87 37.81 -20.52
N VAL A 664 25.62 36.78 -20.91
CA VAL A 664 25.33 35.98 -22.11
C VAL A 664 24.06 35.15 -21.92
N GLU A 665 23.81 34.69 -20.71
CA GLU A 665 22.62 33.89 -20.41
C GLU A 665 21.35 34.76 -20.44
N ASP A 666 21.41 36.02 -19.96
CA ASP A 666 20.29 36.96 -20.03
C ASP A 666 19.91 37.22 -21.50
N LEU A 667 20.91 37.32 -22.40
CA LEU A 667 20.67 37.46 -23.83
C LEU A 667 20.02 36.21 -24.43
N TYR A 668 20.58 35.02 -24.20
CA TYR A 668 20.06 33.80 -24.82
C TYR A 668 18.70 33.39 -24.25
N TYR A 669 18.53 33.44 -22.92
CA TYR A 669 17.25 33.15 -22.29
C TYR A 669 16.20 34.18 -22.67
N GLY A 670 16.56 35.47 -22.76
CA GLY A 670 15.66 36.50 -23.26
C GLY A 670 15.23 36.29 -24.71
N LEU A 671 16.13 35.81 -25.58
CA LEU A 671 15.77 35.43 -26.95
C LEU A 671 14.84 34.21 -26.98
N ILE A 672 15.07 33.21 -26.14
CA ILE A 672 14.20 32.04 -26.03
C ILE A 672 12.80 32.47 -25.56
N GLU A 673 12.72 33.21 -24.46
CA GLU A 673 11.45 33.71 -23.89
C GLU A 673 10.69 34.64 -24.85
N ALA A 674 11.39 35.38 -25.72
CA ALA A 674 10.77 36.28 -26.69
C ALA A 674 10.26 35.57 -27.96
N PHE A 675 10.94 34.52 -28.42
CA PHE A 675 10.70 33.94 -29.76
C PHE A 675 10.22 32.48 -29.75
N VAL A 676 10.37 31.75 -28.65
CA VAL A 676 9.90 30.37 -28.52
C VAL A 676 8.53 30.36 -27.88
N GLY A 677 7.50 30.04 -28.66
CA GLY A 677 6.14 29.91 -28.13
C GLY A 677 5.94 28.60 -27.35
N GLN A 678 6.43 27.49 -27.88
CA GLN A 678 6.26 26.16 -27.29
C GLN A 678 7.36 25.21 -27.80
N VAL A 679 7.71 24.22 -26.97
CA VAL A 679 8.55 23.08 -27.36
C VAL A 679 7.71 21.82 -27.26
N HIS A 680 7.63 21.05 -28.36
CA HIS A 680 6.84 19.83 -28.44
C HIS A 680 7.74 18.61 -28.65
N VAL A 681 7.52 17.56 -27.86
CA VAL A 681 8.19 16.26 -27.92
C VAL A 681 7.13 15.22 -28.28
N GLU A 682 7.23 14.65 -29.48
CA GLU A 682 6.22 13.72 -30.01
C GLU A 682 6.12 12.43 -29.20
N ASP A 683 7.28 11.87 -28.81
CA ASP A 683 7.39 10.66 -28.00
C ASP A 683 8.26 10.97 -26.76
N PRO A 684 7.64 11.43 -25.67
CA PRO A 684 8.36 11.77 -24.44
C PRO A 684 9.10 10.57 -23.84
N ALA A 685 8.56 9.36 -23.97
CA ALA A 685 9.17 8.15 -23.42
C ALA A 685 10.45 7.78 -24.19
N ALA A 686 10.41 7.81 -25.52
CA ALA A 686 11.60 7.58 -26.34
C ALA A 686 12.65 8.69 -26.16
N PHE A 687 12.22 9.95 -26.00
CA PHE A 687 13.12 11.06 -25.75
C PHE A 687 13.81 10.96 -24.38
N GLU A 688 13.08 10.58 -23.33
CA GLU A 688 13.65 10.34 -22.00
C GLU A 688 14.64 9.17 -22.00
N ALA A 689 14.36 8.10 -22.77
CA ALA A 689 15.25 6.94 -22.90
C ALA A 689 16.62 7.27 -23.54
N ILE A 690 16.75 8.43 -24.18
CA ILE A 690 18.01 8.92 -24.74
C ILE A 690 18.64 10.06 -23.93
N HIS A 691 18.07 10.42 -22.78
CA HIS A 691 18.63 11.44 -21.90
C HIS A 691 20.06 11.06 -21.48
N GLY A 692 20.97 12.04 -21.49
CA GLY A 692 22.40 11.88 -21.23
C GLY A 692 23.19 11.22 -22.37
N ARG A 693 22.58 10.87 -23.51
CA ARG A 693 23.27 10.25 -24.66
C ARG A 693 23.49 11.23 -25.81
N SER A 694 24.67 11.16 -26.44
CA SER A 694 24.98 11.88 -27.68
C SER A 694 23.99 11.52 -28.79
N THR A 695 23.29 12.52 -29.32
CA THR A 695 22.19 12.35 -30.28
C THR A 695 22.49 13.08 -31.58
N LEU A 696 22.08 12.50 -32.72
CA LEU A 696 22.11 13.16 -34.02
C LEU A 696 20.72 13.76 -34.29
N TYR A 697 20.59 15.07 -34.13
CA TYR A 697 19.37 15.82 -34.42
C TYR A 697 19.30 16.25 -35.87
N LEU A 698 18.17 15.96 -36.49
CA LEU A 698 17.87 16.33 -37.86
C LEU A 698 16.82 17.43 -37.85
N GLY A 699 17.17 18.61 -38.35
CA GLY A 699 16.29 19.76 -38.22
C GLY A 699 16.32 20.69 -39.41
N ASN A 700 15.18 21.30 -39.71
CA ASN A 700 15.08 22.43 -40.63
C ASN A 700 14.75 23.69 -39.83
N HIS A 701 15.10 24.87 -40.37
CA HIS A 701 14.79 26.16 -39.76
C HIS A 701 14.40 27.21 -40.80
N GLN A 702 13.72 28.27 -40.38
CA GLN A 702 13.40 29.43 -41.24
C GLN A 702 14.48 30.50 -41.13
N VAL A 703 14.88 30.84 -39.90
CA VAL A 703 15.91 31.83 -39.62
C VAL A 703 17.08 31.25 -38.85
N ALA A 704 18.27 31.82 -39.05
CA ALA A 704 19.50 31.29 -38.45
C ALA A 704 19.49 31.28 -36.90
N VAL A 705 18.72 32.18 -36.28
CA VAL A 705 18.60 32.24 -34.81
C VAL A 705 17.92 30.99 -34.23
N GLU A 706 17.04 30.32 -34.97
CA GLU A 706 16.36 29.09 -34.50
C GLU A 706 17.34 27.97 -34.15
N SER A 707 18.44 27.82 -34.90
CA SER A 707 19.44 26.78 -34.62
C SER A 707 20.14 26.99 -33.29
N LEU A 708 20.39 28.27 -32.96
CA LEU A 708 20.98 28.65 -31.69
C LEU A 708 20.01 28.34 -30.54
N LEU A 709 18.75 28.76 -30.65
CA LEU A 709 17.73 28.50 -29.63
C LEU A 709 17.50 26.99 -29.44
N PHE A 710 17.39 26.25 -30.56
CA PHE A 710 17.26 24.80 -30.54
C PHE A 710 18.44 24.14 -29.82
N SER A 711 19.68 24.51 -30.14
CA SER A 711 20.86 23.90 -29.52
C SER A 711 20.86 24.09 -28.01
N ILE A 712 20.46 25.27 -27.51
CA ILE A 712 20.40 25.57 -26.08
C ILE A 712 19.30 24.75 -25.39
N LEU A 713 18.10 24.71 -25.98
CA LEU A 713 16.95 23.97 -25.45
C LEU A 713 17.18 22.45 -25.48
N ALA A 714 17.60 21.92 -26.62
CA ALA A 714 17.89 20.50 -26.80
C ALA A 714 18.99 20.03 -25.85
N SER A 715 20.00 20.86 -25.58
CA SER A 715 21.05 20.52 -24.61
C SER A 715 20.50 20.41 -23.18
N GLY A 716 19.68 21.38 -22.76
CA GLY A 716 19.06 21.35 -21.43
C GLY A 716 18.09 20.17 -21.25
N LEU A 717 17.31 19.86 -22.28
CA LEU A 717 16.32 18.76 -22.26
C LEU A 717 16.96 17.38 -22.35
N SER A 718 17.97 17.19 -23.22
CA SER A 718 18.66 15.91 -23.38
C SER A 718 19.79 15.69 -22.38
N GLY A 719 20.21 16.73 -21.67
CA GLY A 719 21.34 16.69 -20.75
C GLY A 719 22.71 16.63 -21.42
N VAL A 720 22.81 16.88 -22.74
CA VAL A 720 24.06 16.78 -23.53
C VAL A 720 24.25 18.02 -24.41
N PRO A 721 25.42 18.71 -24.38
CA PRO A 721 25.67 19.86 -25.25
C PRO A 721 25.48 19.53 -26.73
N THR A 722 24.75 20.38 -27.45
CA THR A 722 24.44 20.19 -28.87
C THR A 722 25.22 21.18 -29.73
N VAL A 723 25.95 20.67 -30.71
CA VAL A 723 26.66 21.46 -31.73
C VAL A 723 25.86 21.50 -33.02
N THR A 724 25.67 22.69 -33.56
CA THR A 724 25.11 22.87 -34.91
C THR A 724 26.22 22.87 -35.96
N LEU A 725 26.08 22.03 -36.99
CA LEU A 725 26.92 22.09 -38.17
C LEU A 725 26.43 23.20 -39.13
N ALA A 726 27.24 24.24 -39.33
CA ALA A 726 26.91 25.39 -40.16
C ALA A 726 27.94 25.60 -41.28
N LYS A 727 27.55 26.30 -42.34
CA LYS A 727 28.50 26.64 -43.42
C LYS A 727 29.48 27.74 -42.98
N ILE A 728 30.71 27.70 -43.45
CA ILE A 728 31.79 28.61 -43.02
C ILE A 728 31.47 30.10 -43.24
N GLU A 729 30.65 30.45 -44.21
CA GLU A 729 30.21 31.82 -44.46
C GLU A 729 29.44 32.41 -43.26
N HIS A 730 28.82 31.56 -42.42
CA HIS A 730 28.14 32.00 -41.21
C HIS A 730 29.09 32.54 -40.14
N GLN A 731 30.38 32.20 -40.17
CA GLN A 731 31.38 32.67 -39.22
C GLN A 731 31.46 34.20 -39.18
N HIS A 732 31.27 34.86 -40.33
CA HIS A 732 31.37 36.31 -40.45
C HIS A 732 30.04 37.06 -40.34
N THR A 733 28.92 36.33 -40.23
CA THR A 733 27.59 36.91 -40.02
C THR A 733 27.46 37.51 -38.62
N TRP A 734 26.42 38.31 -38.39
CA TRP A 734 26.16 38.87 -37.06
C TRP A 734 26.03 37.78 -35.98
N LEU A 735 25.42 36.64 -36.31
CA LEU A 735 25.24 35.51 -35.39
C LEU A 735 26.57 34.82 -35.07
N GLY A 736 27.40 34.56 -36.08
CA GLY A 736 28.75 33.98 -35.88
C GLY A 736 29.64 34.88 -35.01
N ARG A 737 29.59 36.21 -35.25
CA ARG A 737 30.32 37.19 -34.42
C ARG A 737 29.76 37.28 -33.00
N LEU A 738 28.44 37.19 -32.84
CA LEU A 738 27.80 37.20 -31.53
C LEU A 738 28.24 35.98 -30.71
N ILE A 739 28.13 34.77 -31.27
CA ILE A 739 28.54 33.53 -30.60
C ILE A 739 30.00 33.60 -30.18
N ALA A 740 30.89 34.00 -31.11
CA ALA A 740 32.31 34.15 -30.82
C ALA A 740 32.57 35.17 -29.69
N HIS A 741 31.84 36.29 -29.68
CA HIS A 741 31.98 37.31 -28.65
C HIS A 741 31.48 36.83 -27.28
N CYS A 742 30.33 36.15 -27.22
CA CYS A 742 29.76 35.62 -25.98
C CYS A 742 30.76 34.76 -25.20
N PHE A 743 31.50 33.89 -25.88
CA PHE A 743 32.47 32.99 -25.24
C PHE A 743 33.86 33.60 -25.02
N THR A 744 34.03 34.92 -25.22
CA THR A 744 35.21 35.66 -24.73
C THR A 744 35.13 36.05 -23.25
N TRP A 745 33.99 35.78 -22.60
CA TRP A 745 33.81 36.08 -21.18
C TRP A 745 34.83 35.34 -20.30
N PRO A 746 35.50 36.03 -19.35
CA PRO A 746 36.54 35.39 -18.54
C PRO A 746 36.03 34.18 -17.75
N GLY A 747 36.78 33.08 -17.81
CA GLY A 747 36.49 31.86 -17.04
C GLY A 747 35.40 30.97 -17.65
N VAL A 748 34.80 31.34 -18.77
CA VAL A 748 33.80 30.53 -19.48
C VAL A 748 34.46 29.63 -20.51
N LYS A 749 34.07 28.36 -20.51
CA LYS A 749 34.43 27.39 -21.56
C LYS A 749 33.41 27.47 -22.70
N ASP A 750 33.87 27.60 -23.93
CA ASP A 750 33.01 27.47 -25.12
C ASP A 750 32.46 26.03 -25.21
N PRO A 751 31.12 25.81 -25.22
CA PRO A 751 30.54 24.49 -25.45
C PRO A 751 30.78 23.96 -26.87
N GLY A 752 31.20 24.84 -27.78
CA GLY A 752 31.29 24.57 -29.21
C GLY A 752 29.91 24.35 -29.80
N VAL A 753 28.99 25.28 -29.57
CA VAL A 753 27.59 25.23 -30.05
C VAL A 753 27.46 25.35 -31.56
N ILE A 754 28.53 25.73 -32.26
CA ILE A 754 28.59 25.81 -33.72
C ILE A 754 29.93 25.27 -34.23
N THR A 755 29.89 24.52 -35.32
CA THR A 755 31.08 24.09 -36.08
C THR A 755 30.87 24.43 -37.55
N PHE A 756 31.92 24.94 -38.19
CA PHE A 756 31.86 25.43 -39.55
C PHE A 756 32.43 24.42 -40.55
N PHE A 757 31.74 24.18 -41.66
CA PHE A 757 32.26 23.39 -42.79
C PHE A 757 32.37 24.23 -44.05
N ASP A 758 33.44 23.97 -44.81
CA ASP A 758 33.74 24.65 -46.06
C ASP A 758 33.28 23.77 -47.24
N ARG A 759 32.41 24.30 -48.10
CA ARG A 759 31.91 23.56 -49.26
C ARG A 759 32.92 23.50 -50.40
N ASP A 760 33.86 24.44 -50.45
CA ASP A 760 34.88 24.52 -51.49
C ASP A 760 36.05 23.56 -51.19
N ASP A 761 36.21 23.13 -49.93
CA ASP A 761 37.10 22.06 -49.51
C ASP A 761 36.35 20.71 -49.38
N LYS A 762 36.49 19.86 -50.40
CA LYS A 762 35.89 18.52 -50.44
C LYS A 762 36.42 17.56 -49.37
N GLU A 763 37.60 17.83 -48.77
CA GLU A 763 38.16 17.02 -47.68
C GLU A 763 37.69 17.47 -46.29
N SER A 764 37.07 18.66 -46.19
CA SER A 764 36.65 19.24 -44.91
C SER A 764 35.54 18.43 -44.23
N LEU A 765 34.51 18.01 -44.97
CA LEU A 765 33.33 17.36 -44.41
C LEU A 765 33.64 15.97 -43.82
N PRO A 766 34.37 15.06 -44.50
CA PRO A 766 34.79 13.80 -43.90
C PRO A 766 35.62 13.96 -42.63
N ARG A 767 36.51 14.97 -42.59
CA ARG A 767 37.31 15.29 -41.41
C ARG A 767 36.44 15.76 -40.25
N ILE A 768 35.52 16.70 -40.50
CA ILE A 768 34.59 17.22 -39.49
C ILE A 768 33.69 16.11 -38.96
N ILE A 769 33.14 15.25 -39.82
CA ILE A 769 32.35 14.08 -39.39
C ILE A 769 33.19 13.16 -38.49
N GLY A 770 34.46 12.93 -38.84
CA GLY A 770 35.37 12.14 -38.02
C GLY A 770 35.68 12.76 -36.64
N GLU A 771 35.79 14.08 -36.57
CA GLU A 771 35.97 14.84 -35.32
C GLU A 771 34.69 14.80 -34.46
N LEU A 772 33.54 15.11 -35.05
CA LEU A 772 32.23 15.04 -34.39
C LEU A 772 31.95 13.62 -33.87
N ALA A 773 32.21 12.58 -34.65
CA ALA A 773 32.06 11.19 -34.21
C ALA A 773 32.89 10.89 -32.94
N LYS A 774 34.11 11.43 -32.85
CA LYS A 774 34.96 11.27 -31.66
C LYS A 774 34.38 12.03 -30.46
N GLU A 775 33.86 13.24 -30.66
CA GLU A 775 33.21 14.02 -29.59
C GLU A 775 31.94 13.33 -29.09
N MET A 776 31.13 12.76 -30.00
CA MET A 776 29.93 11.99 -29.68
C MET A 776 30.25 10.74 -28.84
N MET A 777 31.38 10.07 -29.10
CA MET A 777 31.86 8.93 -28.29
C MET A 777 32.60 9.34 -27.01
N GLY A 778 32.97 10.62 -26.89
CA GLY A 778 33.80 11.16 -25.82
C GLY A 778 32.98 11.73 -24.64
N PRO A 779 33.18 12.99 -24.22
CA PRO A 779 32.54 13.56 -23.03
C PRO A 779 31.02 13.81 -23.16
N GLY A 780 30.37 13.32 -24.21
CA GLY A 780 28.96 13.52 -24.51
C GLY A 780 28.75 14.82 -25.30
N LYS A 781 28.46 14.70 -26.60
CA LYS A 781 28.14 15.84 -27.47
C LYS A 781 27.15 15.40 -28.54
N SER A 782 26.05 16.12 -28.65
CA SER A 782 25.03 15.91 -29.67
C SER A 782 25.30 16.77 -30.89
N VAL A 783 24.86 16.34 -32.07
CA VAL A 783 25.10 17.04 -33.33
C VAL A 783 23.77 17.36 -33.99
N MET A 784 23.54 18.62 -34.36
CA MET A 784 22.42 19.05 -35.17
C MET A 784 22.88 19.27 -36.62
N VAL A 785 22.18 18.65 -37.56
CA VAL A 785 22.43 18.79 -39.00
C VAL A 785 21.18 19.30 -39.71
N HIS A 786 21.36 20.30 -40.57
CA HIS A 786 20.29 20.77 -41.46
C HIS A 786 20.25 19.94 -42.73
N ILE A 787 19.11 19.34 -43.04
CA ILE A 787 19.05 18.31 -44.10
C ILE A 787 18.37 18.80 -45.37
N GLU A 788 17.24 19.48 -45.27
CA GLU A 788 16.46 19.91 -46.44
C GLU A 788 16.58 21.42 -46.71
N GLY A 789 17.41 22.11 -45.92
CA GLY A 789 17.80 23.50 -46.12
C GLY A 789 17.09 24.50 -45.22
N THR A 790 17.24 25.77 -45.56
CA THR A 790 16.58 26.90 -44.86
C THR A 790 15.30 27.25 -45.60
N ARG A 791 14.23 27.66 -44.88
CA ARG A 791 12.90 28.07 -45.38
C ARG A 791 11.79 26.99 -45.41
N SER A 792 11.88 25.93 -44.61
CA SER A 792 10.69 25.08 -44.40
C SER A 792 9.59 25.90 -43.71
N LEU A 793 8.39 25.92 -44.29
CA LEU A 793 7.22 26.56 -43.67
C LEU A 793 6.42 25.60 -42.78
N GLU A 794 6.79 24.32 -42.79
CA GLU A 794 6.11 23.25 -42.06
C GLU A 794 7.10 22.58 -41.10
N CYS A 795 6.62 22.21 -39.91
CA CYS A 795 7.33 21.41 -38.92
C CYS A 795 6.78 19.96 -38.92
N ARG A 796 7.46 19.04 -38.22
CA ARG A 796 7.07 17.61 -38.09
C ARG A 796 7.05 16.80 -39.40
N THR A 797 7.59 17.34 -40.49
CA THR A 797 7.80 16.59 -41.73
C THR A 797 8.98 15.63 -41.55
N PRO A 798 8.78 14.30 -41.69
CA PRO A 798 9.87 13.35 -41.60
C PRO A 798 10.92 13.61 -42.67
N VAL A 799 12.19 13.58 -42.29
CA VAL A 799 13.30 13.73 -43.23
C VAL A 799 13.28 12.57 -44.22
N ALA A 800 13.14 12.87 -45.51
CA ALA A 800 13.07 11.85 -46.56
C ALA A 800 14.42 11.59 -47.26
N LYS A 801 15.35 12.54 -47.22
CA LYS A 801 16.64 12.46 -47.91
C LYS A 801 17.74 13.05 -47.05
N MET A 802 18.81 12.28 -46.80
CA MET A 802 20.00 12.77 -46.12
C MET A 802 21.27 12.12 -46.66
N SER A 803 22.44 12.72 -46.37
CA SER A 803 23.73 12.11 -46.69
C SER A 803 23.94 10.85 -45.85
N SER A 804 24.34 9.75 -46.49
CA SER A 804 24.65 8.48 -45.79
C SER A 804 25.77 8.64 -44.77
N ALA A 805 26.68 9.60 -44.96
CA ALA A 805 27.80 9.83 -44.06
C ALA A 805 27.37 10.14 -42.61
N PHE A 806 26.23 10.81 -42.42
CA PHE A 806 25.69 11.08 -41.08
C PHE A 806 25.01 9.86 -40.47
N ILE A 807 24.40 9.00 -41.30
CA ILE A 807 23.85 7.71 -40.87
C ILE A 807 24.99 6.79 -40.42
N ASP A 808 26.05 6.69 -41.23
CA ASP A 808 27.25 5.92 -40.93
C ASP A 808 27.91 6.40 -39.63
N MET A 809 27.93 7.72 -39.39
CA MET A 809 28.39 8.30 -38.14
C MET A 809 27.53 7.85 -36.97
N ALA A 810 26.20 8.02 -37.03
CA ALA A 810 25.29 7.64 -35.95
C ALA A 810 25.37 6.14 -35.63
N LEU A 811 25.46 5.28 -36.65
CA LEU A 811 25.67 3.84 -36.48
C LEU A 811 27.00 3.54 -35.78
N LYS A 812 28.08 4.21 -36.19
CA LYS A 812 29.41 4.02 -35.59
C LYS A 812 29.48 4.48 -34.13
N THR A 813 28.75 5.54 -33.78
CA THR A 813 28.71 6.07 -32.40
C THR A 813 27.60 5.45 -31.55
N ASN A 814 26.78 4.56 -32.12
CA ASN A 814 25.56 4.03 -31.50
C ASN A 814 24.65 5.15 -30.95
N SER A 815 24.54 6.24 -31.72
CA SER A 815 23.76 7.41 -31.38
C SER A 815 22.36 7.33 -31.97
N PRO A 816 21.31 7.64 -31.18
CA PRO A 816 19.96 7.79 -31.72
C PRO A 816 19.92 8.95 -32.72
N ILE A 817 19.01 8.83 -33.69
CA ILE A 817 18.68 9.88 -34.66
C ILE A 817 17.30 10.40 -34.28
N VAL A 818 17.19 11.72 -34.10
CA VAL A 818 15.95 12.42 -33.72
C VAL A 818 15.56 13.39 -34.81
#